data_AF-A0A814L0B6-F1
#
_entry.id   AF-A0A814L0B6-F1
#
_cell.length_a   1.000
_cell.length_b   1.000
_cell.length_c   1.000
_cell.angle_alpha   90.00
_cell.angle_beta   90.00
_cell.angle_gamma   90.00
#
_symmetry.space_group_name_H-M   'P 1'
#
loop_
_entity.id
_entity.type
_entity.pdbx_description
1 polymer ?
#
loop_
_entity_poly.entity_id
_entity_poly.type
_entity_poly.pdbx_seq_one_letter_code
_entity_poly.pdbx_strand_id
1 'polypeptide(L)'
;MNVVLSLSYNQPKFSPTPIWDSNGITIANRSIVGFAPTASFVNTNNTIYVANQEINAIVMWNEESVNPTKIIHGNFTRPSSLFVTSNGDIYINDGDSKSGRVQRLSAETNTFVTVMNVNSSCYGLFVDINDTLYCSMSAHHQVVKRSLNAPVMTSNRVAAGTGTFGSASNQLRGPRGIFVDVNFDLYVADCNNHRVQLFQTGESNGIIVAGETSPYPTITLWFPNGIILDAEKYLFVVDGRNVNGRIVGSGLNGFRCLVGCYGWGSQSNQLYDPLTLSFDHSGNMFVTDQNNHRIQKFLLMKDSFALSFNRPKFCSNSNWYANGTTFANQSTVGRTPRAIFINTNNKIYLTDQENNAILMWDEESVNPTKVISGNFTEPLSLFVALNDDIYIGDNDDNDNGRVHRWNAETNIFVTVMNVNSSCFGLFVDINDTLYCSMPAHHQVVKRSLNDPVITSNRVAAGIGIEGSRSNQLSYPRGIFVDVNFDLYVADCGNNAVRLFQQGESNGISIYISPFTMKPRCPTGIILDAEKYLFIVDSGNHRIVGSGLNGFRCLVGCDGKGSQSNQLALPFSFSFDHPGNIYVTDQENSRIQKFNYAKKYCGTSVNIQLKYSSKLTDDSPTYYRDCQVPQCHYETIQIHVNTTGLYVLWSKSSINTYGYIYENDFNPLKPFENLLLSHDDPKESSCVIGDQCNTYIKGIGLTLDDILRDELQPNKVLNNQSFSIKFSAGLTIIMFVAGLINSVLSFITFQHKDSQQVGCGMYLLTLSITSLLTISMFIIKFWFVVLTHINVSTSLAVLRGGCASIESILKLFLYLDGWLNACVAIERALLLFQGVNFNKKKSKFIAKRTILILPFCIFGTLIHEFVFRRLFVYETGLDKIDTNKTNEDTNNRYVSCITHYSPSVQDYNTAVLFFHLVGPFIVNLFSALFIIFGGAQQRSTSRTNQNFKEHLKEQFREHKQLIISPIVLLVLSIPRLIISLLPGCAKTSEKLWLYLGAYFISFTPSMLIFLIFVFPSELYMKAFKQSFNCIRRRTPP
;
A
#
# COMPACT_ATOMS: atom_id res chain seq x y z
N MET A 1 28.98 -31.19 -14.95
CA MET A 1 29.54 -30.74 -13.66
C MET A 1 28.87 -29.41 -13.34
N ASN A 2 27.99 -29.38 -12.33
CA ASN A 2 27.47 -28.13 -11.81
C ASN A 2 28.59 -27.47 -11.02
N VAL A 3 29.23 -26.45 -11.59
CA VAL A 3 30.14 -25.58 -10.84
C VAL A 3 29.27 -24.80 -9.88
N VAL A 4 29.33 -25.13 -8.60
CA VAL A 4 28.75 -24.29 -7.55
C VAL A 4 29.56 -23.00 -7.55
N LEU A 5 28.97 -21.90 -8.01
CA LEU A 5 29.57 -20.57 -7.91
C LEU A 5 29.65 -20.20 -6.41
N SER A 6 30.84 -20.24 -5.83
CA SER A 6 31.07 -19.95 -4.41
C SER A 6 31.32 -18.47 -4.17
N LEU A 7 30.58 -17.86 -3.24
CA LEU A 7 30.80 -16.49 -2.77
C LEU A 7 32.18 -16.35 -2.10
N SER A 8 32.76 -15.16 -2.19
CA SER A 8 34.10 -14.87 -1.65
C SER A 8 34.08 -14.27 -0.23
N TYR A 9 32.90 -13.90 0.25
CA TYR A 9 32.66 -13.20 1.51
C TYR A 9 31.58 -13.93 2.33
N ASN A 10 31.59 -13.72 3.65
CA ASN A 10 30.51 -14.22 4.49
C ASN A 10 29.25 -13.39 4.26
N GLN A 11 28.16 -14.09 3.98
CA GLN A 11 26.84 -13.52 3.85
C GLN A 11 25.89 -14.31 4.77
N PRO A 12 26.01 -14.14 6.10
CA PRO A 12 25.14 -14.82 7.06
C PRO A 12 23.67 -14.49 6.78
N LYS A 13 22.78 -15.39 7.18
CA LYS A 13 21.33 -15.18 7.11
C LYS A 13 20.87 -14.64 8.45
N PHE A 14 20.40 -13.39 8.49
CA PHE A 14 19.88 -12.83 9.73
C PHE A 14 18.36 -12.85 9.80
N SER A 15 17.82 -12.91 11.01
CA SER A 15 16.43 -12.51 11.24
C SER A 15 16.26 -11.01 10.96
N PRO A 16 15.02 -10.50 10.83
CA PRO A 16 14.81 -9.10 10.44
C PRO A 16 15.20 -8.03 11.47
N THR A 17 15.68 -8.40 12.65
CA THR A 17 16.04 -7.46 13.73
C THR A 17 17.33 -7.85 14.47
N PRO A 18 18.40 -8.30 13.81
CA PRO A 18 19.55 -8.93 14.47
C PRO A 18 20.25 -7.99 15.47
N ILE A 19 20.61 -8.47 16.67
CA ILE A 19 21.25 -7.66 17.72
C ILE A 19 22.69 -8.09 17.93
N TRP A 20 23.58 -7.10 17.93
CA TRP A 20 24.96 -7.24 18.37
C TRP A 20 25.15 -6.62 19.75
N ASP A 21 26.12 -7.15 20.50
CA ASP A 21 26.62 -6.50 21.71
C ASP A 21 27.03 -5.08 21.34
N SER A 22 26.53 -4.12 22.11
CA SER A 22 26.88 -2.72 21.93
C SER A 22 28.36 -2.46 22.20
N ASN A 23 29.02 -3.27 23.03
CA ASN A 23 30.44 -3.16 23.34
C ASN A 23 31.29 -3.95 22.33
N GLY A 24 32.11 -3.22 21.58
CA GLY A 24 33.06 -3.80 20.66
C GLY A 24 34.32 -4.30 21.35
N ILE A 25 34.81 -5.44 20.87
CA ILE A 25 36.11 -6.00 21.21
C ILE A 25 37.13 -5.43 20.22
N THR A 26 38.15 -4.74 20.72
CA THR A 26 39.25 -4.27 19.86
C THR A 26 40.15 -5.44 19.51
N ILE A 27 40.05 -5.95 18.29
CA ILE A 27 40.83 -7.09 17.81
C ILE A 27 42.18 -6.68 17.24
N ALA A 28 42.30 -5.45 16.74
CA ALA A 28 43.55 -4.90 16.24
C ALA A 28 43.60 -3.41 16.54
N ASN A 29 44.70 -2.96 17.14
CA ASN A 29 44.95 -1.56 17.46
C ASN A 29 45.99 -0.96 16.51
N ARG A 30 46.32 0.31 16.70
CA ARG A 30 47.28 1.06 15.87
C ARG A 30 48.62 0.35 15.66
N SER A 31 49.11 -0.43 16.63
CA SER A 31 50.39 -1.14 16.47
C SER A 31 50.35 -2.24 15.41
N ILE A 32 49.15 -2.76 15.11
CA ILE A 32 48.93 -3.83 14.14
C ILE A 32 48.50 -3.26 12.79
N VAL A 33 47.50 -2.37 12.79
CA VAL A 33 46.87 -1.86 11.55
C VAL A 33 47.37 -0.50 11.10
N GLY A 34 48.28 0.12 11.87
CA GLY A 34 48.83 1.45 11.59
C GLY A 34 47.82 2.56 11.84
N PHE A 35 48.20 3.77 11.41
CA PHE A 35 47.30 4.93 11.43
C PHE A 35 46.16 4.82 10.42
N ALA A 36 44.96 5.21 10.87
CA ALA A 36 43.77 5.42 10.04
C ALA A 36 43.50 4.24 9.06
N PRO A 37 43.27 3.02 9.58
CA PRO A 37 42.97 1.88 8.72
C PRO A 37 41.77 2.22 7.83
N THR A 38 41.89 1.96 6.52
CA THR A 38 40.86 2.41 5.56
C THR A 38 39.99 1.30 5.02
N ALA A 39 40.46 0.05 5.07
CA ALA A 39 39.72 -1.09 4.56
C ALA A 39 40.03 -2.36 5.33
N SER A 40 38.96 -3.09 5.66
CA SER A 40 39.01 -4.46 6.18
C SER A 40 38.12 -5.37 5.35
N PHE A 41 38.52 -6.63 5.18
CA PHE A 41 37.71 -7.68 4.58
C PHE A 41 37.84 -8.96 5.39
N VAL A 42 36.76 -9.71 5.51
CA VAL A 42 36.74 -11.03 6.16
C VAL A 42 36.26 -12.05 5.12
N ASN A 43 37.11 -13.03 4.81
CA ASN A 43 36.76 -14.08 3.85
C ASN A 43 35.93 -15.19 4.50
N THR A 44 35.50 -16.16 3.70
CA THR A 44 34.69 -17.31 4.14
C THR A 44 35.38 -18.24 5.14
N ASN A 45 36.70 -18.11 5.33
CA ASN A 45 37.49 -18.83 6.34
C ASN A 45 37.76 -17.99 7.60
N ASN A 46 37.05 -16.87 7.77
CA ASN A 46 37.24 -15.89 8.85
C ASN A 46 38.68 -15.34 8.96
N THR A 47 39.44 -15.35 7.86
CA THR A 47 40.72 -14.63 7.77
C THR A 47 40.42 -13.14 7.54
N ILE A 48 41.03 -12.30 8.36
CA ILE A 48 40.85 -10.84 8.34
C ILE A 48 42.01 -10.24 7.53
N TYR A 49 41.68 -9.39 6.57
CA TYR A 49 42.63 -8.68 5.70
C TYR A 49 42.46 -7.19 5.92
N VAL A 50 43.54 -6.48 6.16
CA VAL A 50 43.52 -5.02 6.34
C VAL A 50 44.60 -4.36 5.48
N ALA A 51 44.22 -3.28 4.81
CA ALA A 51 45.15 -2.39 4.12
C ALA A 51 45.83 -1.46 5.14
N ASN A 52 47.14 -1.60 5.30
CA ASN A 52 47.94 -0.75 6.18
C ASN A 52 48.68 0.29 5.33
N GLN A 53 48.27 1.56 5.48
CA GLN A 53 48.85 2.70 4.74
C GLN A 53 50.16 3.21 5.33
N GLU A 54 50.49 2.88 6.58
CA GLU A 54 51.72 3.33 7.23
C GLU A 54 52.93 2.53 6.74
N ILE A 55 52.77 1.22 6.57
CA ILE A 55 53.83 0.33 6.08
C ILE A 55 53.63 -0.10 4.61
N ASN A 56 52.63 0.45 3.92
CA ASN A 56 52.27 0.09 2.55
C ASN A 56 52.20 -1.42 2.33
N ALA A 57 51.38 -2.11 3.13
CA ALA A 57 51.27 -3.56 3.12
C ALA A 57 49.84 -4.04 3.36
N ILE A 58 49.59 -5.31 3.07
CA ILE A 58 48.38 -6.02 3.50
C ILE A 58 48.74 -6.82 4.75
N VAL A 59 48.01 -6.57 5.83
CA VAL A 59 48.16 -7.29 7.09
C VAL A 59 47.03 -8.31 7.19
N MET A 60 47.37 -9.56 7.48
CA MET A 60 46.42 -10.66 7.55
C MET A 60 46.55 -11.38 8.89
N TRP A 61 45.43 -11.78 9.49
CA TRP A 61 45.42 -12.66 10.65
C TRP A 61 44.17 -13.53 10.69
N ASN A 62 44.29 -14.64 11.42
CA ASN A 62 43.15 -15.48 11.75
C ASN A 62 42.44 -14.88 12.96
N GLU A 63 41.12 -15.04 13.02
CA GLU A 63 40.27 -14.54 14.10
C GLU A 63 40.75 -14.98 15.50
N GLU A 64 41.31 -16.18 15.63
CA GLU A 64 41.81 -16.75 16.89
C GLU A 64 43.24 -16.28 17.24
N SER A 65 43.92 -15.54 16.35
CA SER A 65 45.30 -15.10 16.56
C SER A 65 45.35 -13.67 17.12
N VAL A 66 46.20 -13.49 18.14
CA VAL A 66 46.48 -12.16 18.73
C VAL A 66 47.40 -11.31 17.84
N ASN A 67 48.20 -11.95 16.98
CA ASN A 67 49.17 -11.29 16.10
C ASN A 67 48.89 -11.54 14.61
N PRO A 68 49.37 -10.65 13.71
CA PRO A 68 49.42 -10.89 12.28
C PRO A 68 49.99 -12.27 11.93
N THR A 69 49.23 -13.08 11.18
CA THR A 69 49.72 -14.37 10.69
C THR A 69 50.61 -14.18 9.47
N LYS A 70 50.37 -13.13 8.67
CA LYS A 70 51.19 -12.80 7.51
C LYS A 70 51.08 -11.31 7.14
N ILE A 71 52.20 -10.71 6.74
CA ILE A 71 52.28 -9.35 6.19
C ILE A 71 52.79 -9.46 4.76
N ILE A 72 52.06 -8.86 3.82
CA ILE A 72 52.39 -8.87 2.40
C ILE A 72 52.79 -7.47 1.96
N HIS A 73 54.07 -7.28 1.69
CA HIS A 73 54.60 -6.04 1.14
C HIS A 73 54.42 -6.02 -0.38
N GLY A 74 53.96 -4.88 -0.89
CA GLY A 74 53.92 -4.57 -2.31
C GLY A 74 54.48 -3.18 -2.57
N ASN A 75 54.74 -2.84 -3.83
CA ASN A 75 55.14 -1.49 -4.21
C ASN A 75 53.90 -0.58 -4.31
N PHE A 76 53.21 -0.40 -3.18
CA PHE A 76 52.02 0.43 -3.07
C PHE A 76 52.39 1.85 -2.63
N THR A 77 51.70 2.83 -3.19
CA THR A 77 51.78 4.24 -2.80
C THR A 77 50.80 4.58 -1.69
N ARG A 78 49.55 4.10 -1.80
CA ARG A 78 48.53 4.28 -0.77
C ARG A 78 47.40 3.26 -0.90
N PRO A 79 47.47 2.13 -0.18
CA PRO A 79 46.42 1.12 -0.22
C PRO A 79 45.16 1.58 0.51
N SER A 80 44.07 1.82 -0.22
CA SER A 80 42.85 2.42 0.36
C SER A 80 41.65 1.48 0.43
N SER A 81 41.58 0.48 -0.44
CA SER A 81 40.51 -0.53 -0.51
C SER A 81 41.07 -1.88 -0.97
N LEU A 82 40.44 -2.97 -0.53
CA LEU A 82 40.81 -4.32 -0.93
C LEU A 82 39.56 -5.22 -1.05
N PHE A 83 39.70 -6.31 -1.81
CA PHE A 83 38.71 -7.39 -1.90
C PHE A 83 39.45 -8.71 -2.14
N VAL A 84 38.99 -9.80 -1.54
CA VAL A 84 39.60 -11.12 -1.69
C VAL A 84 38.57 -12.06 -2.32
N THR A 85 38.95 -12.75 -3.39
CA THR A 85 38.09 -13.71 -4.09
C THR A 85 38.19 -15.11 -3.48
N SER A 86 37.23 -15.99 -3.80
CA SER A 86 37.13 -17.36 -3.25
C SER A 86 38.32 -18.26 -3.62
N ASN A 87 39.01 -17.96 -4.73
CA ASN A 87 40.27 -18.61 -5.12
C ASN A 87 41.50 -18.07 -4.33
N GLY A 88 41.31 -17.07 -3.46
CA GLY A 88 42.36 -16.48 -2.63
C GLY A 88 43.10 -15.29 -3.28
N ASP A 89 42.77 -14.89 -4.51
CA ASP A 89 43.40 -13.71 -5.12
C ASP A 89 43.02 -12.44 -4.33
N ILE A 90 43.99 -11.54 -4.13
CA ILE A 90 43.77 -10.29 -3.40
C ILE A 90 43.83 -9.12 -4.38
N TYR A 91 42.75 -8.36 -4.46
CA TYR A 91 42.65 -7.13 -5.23
C TYR A 91 42.83 -5.96 -4.30
N ILE A 92 43.74 -5.05 -4.64
CA ILE A 92 44.05 -3.88 -3.83
C ILE A 92 44.19 -2.64 -4.70
N ASN A 93 43.55 -1.55 -4.25
CA ASN A 93 43.74 -0.26 -4.89
C ASN A 93 45.07 0.34 -4.45
N ASP A 94 45.78 0.93 -5.40
CA ASP A 94 47.00 1.69 -5.20
C ASP A 94 46.87 3.03 -5.92
N GLY A 95 46.64 4.11 -5.18
CA GLY A 95 46.50 5.44 -5.79
C GLY A 95 46.01 6.57 -4.88
N ASP A 96 45.93 7.76 -5.46
CA ASP A 96 45.49 9.00 -4.84
C ASP A 96 44.29 9.63 -5.57
N SER A 97 43.97 10.90 -5.32
CA SER A 97 42.82 11.54 -5.98
C SER A 97 43.02 11.83 -7.48
N LYS A 98 44.26 11.72 -8.00
CA LYS A 98 44.63 12.09 -9.37
C LYS A 98 45.07 10.91 -10.23
N SER A 99 45.48 9.81 -9.61
CA SER A 99 45.95 8.60 -10.28
C SER A 99 45.63 7.37 -9.44
N GLY A 100 45.31 6.24 -10.07
CA GLY A 100 45.16 4.99 -9.35
C GLY A 100 45.26 3.77 -10.26
N ARG A 101 45.59 2.65 -9.64
CA ARG A 101 45.57 1.34 -10.28
C ARG A 101 45.06 0.31 -9.30
N VAL A 102 44.39 -0.71 -9.81
CA VAL A 102 44.05 -1.90 -9.02
C VAL A 102 45.05 -2.99 -9.36
N GLN A 103 45.75 -3.46 -8.34
CA GLN A 103 46.67 -4.59 -8.44
C GLN A 103 45.98 -5.86 -7.93
N ARG A 104 46.23 -6.98 -8.61
CA ARG A 104 45.86 -8.32 -8.16
C ARG A 104 47.11 -9.07 -7.73
N LEU A 105 47.13 -9.54 -6.49
CA LEU A 105 48.05 -10.58 -6.04
C LEU A 105 47.41 -11.94 -6.33
N SER A 106 48.02 -12.72 -7.22
CA SER A 106 47.54 -14.08 -7.47
C SER A 106 47.92 -15.01 -6.32
N ALA A 107 46.96 -15.78 -5.81
CA ALA A 107 47.23 -16.80 -4.80
C ALA A 107 48.12 -17.93 -5.33
N GLU A 108 47.99 -18.26 -6.62
CA GLU A 108 48.76 -19.32 -7.27
C GLU A 108 50.22 -18.93 -7.50
N THR A 109 50.46 -17.74 -8.05
CA THR A 109 51.83 -17.31 -8.43
C THR A 109 52.49 -16.42 -7.39
N ASN A 110 51.74 -15.89 -6.42
CA ASN A 110 52.19 -14.93 -5.42
C ASN A 110 52.87 -13.68 -6.03
N THR A 111 52.42 -13.25 -7.21
CA THR A 111 52.93 -12.06 -7.91
C THR A 111 51.85 -11.00 -8.11
N PHE A 112 52.24 -9.73 -8.06
CA PHE A 112 51.36 -8.60 -8.35
C PHE A 112 51.25 -8.33 -9.85
N VAL A 113 50.01 -8.16 -10.33
CA VAL A 113 49.70 -7.74 -11.70
C VAL A 113 48.69 -6.61 -11.69
N THR A 114 48.91 -5.56 -12.49
CA THR A 114 47.93 -4.48 -12.67
C THR A 114 46.77 -4.99 -13.52
N VAL A 115 45.56 -4.96 -12.97
CA VAL A 115 44.33 -5.45 -13.64
C VAL A 115 43.40 -4.33 -14.09
N MET A 116 43.52 -3.13 -13.52
CA MET A 116 42.72 -1.96 -13.89
C MET A 116 43.51 -0.67 -13.66
N ASN A 117 43.51 0.23 -14.65
CA ASN A 117 44.01 1.59 -14.50
C ASN A 117 42.83 2.55 -14.34
N VAL A 118 42.90 3.48 -13.39
CA VAL A 118 41.85 4.45 -13.08
C VAL A 118 42.45 5.84 -12.84
N ASN A 119 41.65 6.89 -13.07
CA ASN A 119 42.12 8.27 -12.92
C ASN A 119 41.93 8.83 -11.50
N SER A 120 41.55 7.99 -10.54
CA SER A 120 41.51 8.28 -9.11
C SER A 120 41.41 6.98 -8.31
N SER A 121 41.84 7.01 -7.05
CA SER A 121 41.71 5.93 -6.07
C SER A 121 40.29 5.36 -6.03
N CYS A 122 40.20 4.03 -6.03
CA CYS A 122 38.98 3.29 -5.73
C CYS A 122 38.73 3.31 -4.22
N TYR A 123 37.64 3.93 -3.77
CA TYR A 123 37.27 3.95 -2.34
C TYR A 123 36.57 2.66 -1.90
N GLY A 124 35.95 1.95 -2.84
CA GLY A 124 35.40 0.61 -2.68
C GLY A 124 35.78 -0.23 -3.89
N LEU A 125 36.13 -1.48 -3.62
CA LEU A 125 36.38 -2.53 -4.61
C LEU A 125 35.42 -3.68 -4.35
N PHE A 126 34.93 -4.28 -5.43
CA PHE A 126 34.11 -5.48 -5.36
C PHE A 126 34.36 -6.33 -6.61
N VAL A 127 34.48 -7.64 -6.45
CA VAL A 127 34.53 -8.60 -7.57
C VAL A 127 33.29 -9.47 -7.49
N ASP A 128 32.47 -9.43 -8.53
CA ASP A 128 31.26 -10.27 -8.61
C ASP A 128 31.58 -11.72 -9.02
N ILE A 129 30.58 -12.59 -8.93
CA ILE A 129 30.69 -14.02 -9.27
C ILE A 129 30.96 -14.29 -10.76
N ASN A 130 30.91 -13.27 -11.62
CA ASN A 130 31.21 -13.32 -13.06
C ASN A 130 32.61 -12.73 -13.37
N ASP A 131 33.48 -12.60 -12.36
CA ASP A 131 34.80 -12.01 -12.47
C ASP A 131 34.78 -10.59 -13.05
N THR A 132 33.77 -9.79 -12.69
CA THR A 132 33.76 -8.36 -12.99
C THR A 132 34.21 -7.57 -11.78
N LEU A 133 35.28 -6.78 -11.97
CA LEU A 133 35.83 -5.88 -10.97
C LEU A 133 35.13 -4.52 -11.06
N TYR A 134 34.64 -4.03 -9.92
CA TYR A 134 34.02 -2.72 -9.75
C TYR A 134 34.91 -1.82 -8.89
N CYS A 135 34.92 -0.53 -9.20
CA CYS A 135 35.68 0.49 -8.50
C CYS A 135 34.85 1.77 -8.35
N SER A 136 34.67 2.24 -7.11
CA SER A 136 34.02 3.53 -6.84
C SER A 136 35.02 4.68 -6.85
N MET A 137 34.85 5.60 -7.79
CA MET A 137 35.73 6.75 -7.99
C MET A 137 35.10 7.99 -7.34
N SER A 138 35.34 8.19 -6.04
CA SER A 138 34.75 9.29 -5.27
C SER A 138 35.06 10.67 -5.89
N ALA A 139 36.27 10.90 -6.40
CA ALA A 139 36.66 12.19 -6.98
C ALA A 139 36.01 12.48 -8.34
N HIS A 140 35.54 11.44 -9.03
CA HIS A 140 34.92 11.54 -10.35
C HIS A 140 33.42 11.24 -10.31
N HIS A 141 32.83 11.08 -9.12
CA HIS A 141 31.37 10.93 -8.95
C HIS A 141 30.74 9.78 -9.76
N GLN A 142 31.45 8.67 -9.91
CA GLN A 142 30.99 7.51 -10.67
C GLN A 142 31.56 6.20 -10.11
N VAL A 143 30.91 5.09 -10.47
CA VAL A 143 31.41 3.73 -10.28
C VAL A 143 31.73 3.16 -11.65
N VAL A 144 32.94 2.62 -11.82
CA VAL A 144 33.38 1.98 -13.06
C VAL A 144 33.54 0.48 -12.85
N LYS A 145 33.37 -0.29 -13.93
CA LYS A 145 33.50 -1.74 -13.91
C LYS A 145 34.27 -2.27 -15.12
N ARG A 146 34.80 -3.46 -14.97
CA ARG A 146 35.62 -4.14 -15.98
C ARG A 146 35.59 -5.65 -15.77
N SER A 147 35.43 -6.41 -16.86
CA SER A 147 35.61 -7.87 -16.82
C SER A 147 37.08 -8.21 -16.69
N LEU A 148 37.42 -9.09 -15.75
CA LEU A 148 38.79 -9.59 -15.55
C LEU A 148 39.21 -10.58 -16.63
N ASN A 149 38.26 -11.13 -17.39
CA ASN A 149 38.51 -11.97 -18.56
C ASN A 149 38.87 -11.15 -19.81
N ALA A 150 38.73 -9.82 -19.78
CA ALA A 150 39.07 -8.94 -20.89
C ALA A 150 40.55 -8.49 -20.85
N PRO A 151 41.23 -8.34 -22.00
CA PRO A 151 42.63 -7.90 -22.07
C PRO A 151 42.89 -6.59 -21.31
N VAL A 152 44.02 -6.45 -20.61
CA VAL A 152 44.36 -5.28 -19.74
C VAL A 152 44.13 -3.91 -20.42
N MET A 153 44.29 -3.82 -21.74
CA MET A 153 44.09 -2.58 -22.51
C MET A 153 42.63 -2.19 -22.77
N THR A 154 41.65 -3.04 -22.46
CA THR A 154 40.21 -2.73 -22.62
C THR A 154 39.82 -1.57 -21.69
N SER A 155 39.07 -0.59 -22.22
CA SER A 155 38.60 0.57 -21.46
C SER A 155 37.59 0.18 -20.38
N ASN A 156 37.64 0.88 -19.24
CA ASN A 156 36.67 0.69 -18.16
C ASN A 156 35.30 1.22 -18.60
N ARG A 157 34.22 0.53 -18.20
CA ARG A 157 32.85 0.95 -18.48
C ARG A 157 32.24 1.59 -17.24
N VAL A 158 31.37 2.58 -17.42
CA VAL A 158 30.61 3.17 -16.31
C VAL A 158 29.51 2.20 -15.87
N ALA A 159 29.45 1.93 -14.57
CA ALA A 159 28.42 1.11 -13.94
C ALA A 159 27.31 1.97 -13.32
N ALA A 160 27.67 3.08 -12.69
CA ALA A 160 26.73 4.03 -12.09
C ALA A 160 27.32 5.44 -12.01
N GLY A 161 26.47 6.46 -12.05
CA GLY A 161 26.87 7.88 -12.07
C GLY A 161 27.22 8.38 -13.48
N THR A 162 27.17 9.69 -13.68
CA THR A 162 27.45 10.34 -14.98
C THR A 162 28.86 10.92 -15.09
N GLY A 163 29.70 10.75 -14.07
CA GLY A 163 31.00 11.40 -13.98
C GLY A 163 30.94 12.87 -13.51
N THR A 164 29.72 13.39 -13.27
CA THR A 164 29.46 14.75 -12.81
C THR A 164 28.71 14.72 -11.48
N PHE A 165 29.07 15.63 -10.57
CA PHE A 165 28.38 15.70 -9.27
C PHE A 165 26.92 16.15 -9.46
N GLY A 166 26.02 15.51 -8.74
CA GLY A 166 24.60 15.88 -8.75
C GLY A 166 23.77 14.97 -7.85
N SER A 167 22.47 15.21 -7.80
CA SER A 167 21.52 14.49 -6.93
C SER A 167 20.39 13.79 -7.69
N ALA A 168 20.37 13.88 -9.03
CA ALA A 168 19.42 13.14 -9.86
C ALA A 168 19.57 11.61 -9.69
N SER A 169 18.59 10.85 -10.15
CA SER A 169 18.57 9.38 -10.03
C SER A 169 19.79 8.70 -10.66
N ASN A 170 20.31 9.24 -11.75
CA ASN A 170 21.50 8.75 -12.46
C ASN A 170 22.82 9.44 -12.05
N GLN A 171 22.78 10.39 -11.11
CA GLN A 171 23.94 11.15 -10.66
C GLN A 171 24.35 10.73 -9.25
N LEU A 172 25.65 10.80 -8.98
CA LEU A 172 26.25 10.52 -7.68
C LEU A 172 27.04 11.74 -7.20
N ARG A 173 27.35 11.80 -5.91
CA ARG A 173 28.22 12.80 -5.29
C ARG A 173 29.17 12.15 -4.30
N GLY A 174 30.27 11.64 -4.84
CA GLY A 174 31.35 11.05 -4.05
C GLY A 174 31.00 9.64 -3.57
N PRO A 175 30.74 8.70 -4.49
CA PRO A 175 30.43 7.34 -4.13
C PRO A 175 31.62 6.68 -3.43
N ARG A 176 31.36 5.95 -2.35
CA ARG A 176 32.37 5.19 -1.58
C ARG A 176 32.03 3.70 -1.56
N GLY A 177 31.22 3.26 -0.61
CA GLY A 177 30.85 1.88 -0.40
C GLY A 177 30.16 1.25 -1.61
N ILE A 178 30.78 0.16 -2.05
CA ILE A 178 30.43 -0.86 -3.03
C ILE A 178 29.67 -2.11 -2.57
N PHE A 179 28.53 -2.51 -3.15
CA PHE A 179 28.13 -3.93 -3.06
C PHE A 179 27.37 -4.37 -4.31
N VAL A 180 27.70 -5.56 -4.85
CA VAL A 180 27.00 -6.14 -6.00
C VAL A 180 26.38 -7.45 -5.55
N ASP A 181 25.06 -7.59 -5.70
CA ASP A 181 24.36 -8.81 -5.31
C ASP A 181 24.45 -9.92 -6.38
N VAL A 182 23.91 -11.10 -6.09
CA VAL A 182 23.91 -12.25 -7.01
C VAL A 182 23.08 -12.04 -8.28
N ASN A 183 22.21 -11.02 -8.30
CA ASN A 183 21.47 -10.60 -9.50
C ASN A 183 22.25 -9.56 -10.32
N PHE A 184 23.48 -9.24 -9.90
CA PHE A 184 24.34 -8.19 -10.45
C PHE A 184 23.83 -6.76 -10.23
N ASP A 185 22.89 -6.58 -9.30
CA ASP A 185 22.40 -5.25 -8.92
C ASP A 185 23.45 -4.54 -8.05
N LEU A 186 23.74 -3.28 -8.38
CA LEU A 186 24.79 -2.50 -7.76
C LEU A 186 24.22 -1.53 -6.72
N TYR A 187 24.59 -1.73 -5.46
CA TYR A 187 24.34 -0.81 -4.37
C TYR A 187 25.52 0.15 -4.25
N VAL A 188 25.22 1.44 -4.09
CA VAL A 188 26.21 2.52 -3.99
C VAL A 188 25.90 3.42 -2.82
N ALA A 189 26.85 3.54 -1.90
CA ALA A 189 26.83 4.55 -0.86
C ALA A 189 27.18 5.92 -1.47
N ASP A 190 26.16 6.73 -1.73
CA ASP A 190 26.26 8.05 -2.33
C ASP A 190 26.56 9.10 -1.24
N CYS A 191 27.80 9.04 -0.77
CA CYS A 191 28.25 9.58 0.51
C CYS A 191 27.84 11.04 0.78
N ASN A 192 28.10 11.96 -0.16
CA ASN A 192 27.78 13.39 0.05
C ASN A 192 26.35 13.78 -0.35
N ASN A 193 25.55 12.82 -0.84
CA ASN A 193 24.11 12.99 -1.03
C ASN A 193 23.31 12.32 0.10
N HIS A 194 23.98 11.82 1.15
CA HIS A 194 23.34 11.32 2.37
C HIS A 194 22.36 10.16 2.10
N ARG A 195 22.67 9.32 1.10
CA ARG A 195 21.77 8.25 0.64
C ARG A 195 22.52 7.00 0.18
N VAL A 196 21.79 5.89 0.08
CA VAL A 196 22.22 4.70 -0.65
C VAL A 196 21.31 4.50 -1.85
N GLN A 197 21.90 4.26 -3.03
CA GLN A 197 21.18 3.99 -4.27
C GLN A 197 21.41 2.56 -4.76
N LEU A 198 20.36 1.96 -5.33
CA LEU A 198 20.34 0.68 -6.00
C LEU A 198 20.22 0.89 -7.51
N PHE A 199 21.21 0.42 -8.27
CA PHE A 199 21.21 0.39 -9.72
C PHE A 199 20.95 -1.04 -10.18
N GLN A 200 19.75 -1.29 -10.69
CA GLN A 200 19.41 -2.61 -11.23
C GLN A 200 20.22 -2.91 -12.49
N THR A 201 20.51 -4.18 -12.73
CA THR A 201 21.33 -4.60 -13.88
C THR A 201 20.79 -4.06 -15.20
N GLY A 202 21.59 -3.24 -15.89
CA GLY A 202 21.24 -2.65 -17.19
C GLY A 202 20.56 -1.28 -17.10
N GLU A 203 20.12 -0.86 -15.92
CA GLU A 203 19.52 0.45 -15.69
C GLU A 203 20.57 1.52 -15.37
N SER A 204 20.31 2.74 -15.84
CA SER A 204 21.18 3.90 -15.57
C SER A 204 20.68 4.80 -14.44
N ASN A 205 19.41 4.64 -14.03
CA ASN A 205 18.81 5.38 -12.94
C ASN A 205 18.81 4.54 -11.67
N GLY A 206 19.33 5.10 -10.59
CA GLY A 206 19.35 4.47 -9.27
C GLY A 206 18.08 4.74 -8.48
N ILE A 207 17.58 3.71 -7.80
CA ILE A 207 16.47 3.76 -6.84
C ILE A 207 17.06 4.10 -5.47
N ILE A 208 16.49 5.07 -4.76
CA ILE A 208 16.95 5.43 -3.41
C ILE A 208 16.40 4.39 -2.43
N VAL A 209 17.30 3.64 -1.77
CA VAL A 209 16.93 2.55 -0.84
C VAL A 209 17.17 2.90 0.63
N ALA A 210 18.00 3.91 0.93
CA ALA A 210 18.23 4.38 2.28
C ALA A 210 18.60 5.88 2.31
N GLY A 211 18.28 6.58 3.41
CA GLY A 211 18.53 8.02 3.62
C GLY A 211 17.25 8.87 3.59
N GLU A 212 17.37 10.16 3.95
CA GLU A 212 16.23 11.09 4.09
C GLU A 212 15.46 11.31 2.79
N THR A 213 16.12 11.13 1.64
CA THR A 213 15.53 11.29 0.32
C THR A 213 14.81 10.03 -0.18
N SER A 214 14.73 8.99 0.66
CA SER A 214 13.89 7.80 0.40
C SER A 214 12.40 8.18 0.43
N PRO A 215 11.53 7.52 -0.36
CA PRO A 215 10.08 7.70 -0.28
C PRO A 215 9.49 7.40 1.10
N TYR A 216 10.16 6.55 1.89
CA TYR A 216 9.76 6.14 3.24
C TYR A 216 10.97 6.21 4.19
N PRO A 217 11.39 7.43 4.60
CA PRO A 217 12.58 7.58 5.43
C PRO A 217 12.31 7.04 6.84
N THR A 218 13.12 6.07 7.26
CA THR A 218 13.08 5.47 8.60
C THR A 218 14.34 5.80 9.42
N ILE A 219 15.39 6.28 8.74
CA ILE A 219 16.58 6.85 9.37
C ILE A 219 17.18 7.93 8.47
N THR A 220 17.71 8.99 9.08
CA THR A 220 18.58 9.96 8.42
C THR A 220 19.98 9.38 8.29
N LEU A 221 20.57 9.35 7.10
CA LEU A 221 21.98 9.03 6.91
C LEU A 221 22.80 10.33 6.79
N TRP A 222 24.06 10.31 7.20
CA TRP A 222 24.93 11.49 7.15
C TRP A 222 26.13 11.29 6.25
N PHE A 223 26.86 10.20 6.37
CA PHE A 223 28.01 9.94 5.48
C PHE A 223 28.10 8.43 5.30
N PRO A 224 27.24 7.83 4.46
CA PRO A 224 27.31 6.41 4.21
C PRO A 224 28.65 6.09 3.51
N ASN A 225 29.48 5.29 4.17
CA ASN A 225 30.85 4.95 3.73
C ASN A 225 30.95 3.52 3.20
N GLY A 226 30.41 2.56 3.95
CA GLY A 226 30.48 1.12 3.65
C GLY A 226 29.08 0.53 3.60
N ILE A 227 28.89 -0.48 2.76
CA ILE A 227 27.61 -1.17 2.60
C ILE A 227 27.85 -2.67 2.40
N ILE A 228 26.98 -3.51 2.96
CA ILE A 228 26.96 -4.96 2.74
C ILE A 228 25.52 -5.47 2.86
N LEU A 229 25.21 -6.55 2.16
CA LEU A 229 23.95 -7.29 2.31
C LEU A 229 24.18 -8.59 3.07
N ASP A 230 23.18 -9.02 3.82
CA ASP A 230 23.08 -10.41 4.32
C ASP A 230 22.42 -11.33 3.29
N ALA A 231 22.21 -12.62 3.61
CA ALA A 231 21.66 -13.59 2.66
C ALA A 231 20.20 -13.32 2.28
N GLU A 232 19.45 -12.61 3.13
CA GLU A 232 18.05 -12.23 2.92
C GLU A 232 17.90 -10.84 2.30
N LYS A 233 19.03 -10.21 1.92
CA LYS A 233 19.13 -8.86 1.33
C LYS A 233 18.78 -7.73 2.31
N TYR A 234 18.90 -7.93 3.62
CA TYR A 234 18.97 -6.84 4.57
C TYR A 234 20.26 -6.05 4.38
N LEU A 235 20.14 -4.72 4.35
CA LEU A 235 21.21 -3.77 4.05
C LEU A 235 21.81 -3.21 5.33
N PHE A 236 23.12 -3.37 5.46
CA PHE A 236 23.91 -2.81 6.54
C PHE A 236 24.80 -1.70 6.00
N VAL A 237 24.76 -0.55 6.66
CA VAL A 237 25.38 0.69 6.23
C VAL A 237 26.27 1.22 7.34
N VAL A 238 27.52 1.50 7.01
CA VAL A 238 28.43 2.27 7.86
C VAL A 238 28.12 3.74 7.63
N ASP A 239 27.57 4.42 8.63
CA ASP A 239 27.24 5.84 8.59
C ASP A 239 28.25 6.58 9.46
N GLY A 240 29.10 7.44 8.89
CA GLY A 240 30.21 8.00 9.66
C GLY A 240 30.85 9.24 9.05
N ARG A 241 30.75 10.37 9.80
CA ARG A 241 31.67 11.52 9.76
C ARG A 241 31.42 12.46 10.94
N ASN A 242 32.43 12.69 11.78
CA ASN A 242 32.54 13.67 12.89
C ASN A 242 31.41 13.79 13.95
N VAL A 243 30.17 13.37 13.68
CA VAL A 243 29.01 13.60 14.56
C VAL A 243 28.24 12.30 14.83
N ASN A 244 28.20 11.37 13.86
CA ASN A 244 27.34 10.17 13.93
C ASN A 244 28.08 8.90 13.48
N GLY A 245 29.20 8.55 14.11
CA GLY A 245 29.90 7.28 13.82
C GLY A 245 29.08 6.09 14.30
N ARG A 246 28.37 5.41 13.39
CA ARG A 246 27.47 4.30 13.73
C ARG A 246 27.32 3.29 12.60
N ILE A 247 26.80 2.12 12.95
CA ILE A 247 26.35 1.11 11.99
C ILE A 247 24.83 1.09 12.00
N VAL A 248 24.24 1.04 10.80
CA VAL A 248 22.80 1.05 10.58
C VAL A 248 22.43 -0.21 9.81
N GLY A 249 21.33 -0.89 10.15
CA GLY A 249 20.84 -2.05 9.42
C GLY A 249 19.38 -1.88 9.02
N SER A 250 18.98 -2.43 7.87
CA SER A 250 17.58 -2.55 7.49
C SER A 250 16.94 -3.76 8.18
N GLY A 251 15.62 -3.68 8.38
CA GLY A 251 14.79 -4.73 8.94
C GLY A 251 13.37 -4.64 8.40
N LEU A 252 12.46 -5.48 8.92
CA LEU A 252 11.03 -5.49 8.55
C LEU A 252 10.37 -4.10 8.64
N ASN A 253 10.89 -3.24 9.52
CA ASN A 253 10.30 -1.96 9.88
C ASN A 253 11.13 -0.75 9.39
N GLY A 254 12.04 -0.96 8.43
CA GLY A 254 12.97 0.06 7.95
C GLY A 254 14.36 -0.02 8.59
N PHE A 255 15.12 1.07 8.52
CA PHE A 255 16.48 1.12 9.05
C PHE A 255 16.52 1.51 10.52
N ARG A 256 17.45 0.92 11.27
CA ARG A 256 17.72 1.26 12.67
C ARG A 256 19.22 1.30 12.94
N CYS A 257 19.62 2.04 13.98
CA CYS A 257 20.99 2.00 14.46
C CYS A 257 21.27 0.70 15.21
N LEU A 258 22.40 0.06 14.93
CA LEU A 258 22.83 -1.21 15.51
C LEU A 258 23.98 -1.01 16.51
N VAL A 259 24.96 -0.19 16.15
CA VAL A 259 26.21 0.04 16.93
C VAL A 259 26.58 1.52 16.83
N GLY A 260 27.13 2.10 17.90
CA GLY A 260 27.58 3.51 17.90
C GLY A 260 26.43 4.53 18.01
N CYS A 261 25.27 4.12 18.55
CA CYS A 261 24.06 4.93 18.55
C CYS A 261 24.08 6.09 19.57
N TYR A 262 24.99 6.05 20.55
CA TYR A 262 25.08 7.02 21.65
C TYR A 262 26.11 8.12 21.39
N GLY A 263 26.47 8.36 20.12
CA GLY A 263 27.46 9.36 19.71
C GLY A 263 28.83 8.77 19.38
N TRP A 264 29.72 9.63 18.93
CA TRP A 264 31.08 9.28 18.51
C TRP A 264 32.07 9.37 19.68
N GLY A 265 33.14 8.58 19.61
CA GLY A 265 34.19 8.56 20.63
C GLY A 265 35.02 7.28 20.57
N SER A 266 35.84 7.07 21.60
CA SER A 266 36.82 5.97 21.67
C SER A 266 36.43 4.83 22.61
N GLN A 267 35.29 4.94 23.30
CA GLN A 267 34.76 3.85 24.14
C GLN A 267 34.44 2.60 23.31
N SER A 268 34.30 1.44 23.95
CA SER A 268 33.99 0.16 23.29
C SER A 268 32.66 0.20 22.54
N ASN A 269 31.70 0.99 23.01
CA ASN A 269 30.38 1.15 22.40
C ASN A 269 30.26 2.36 21.45
N GLN A 270 31.38 3.01 21.14
CA GLN A 270 31.45 4.18 20.27
C GLN A 270 32.38 3.94 19.09
N LEU A 271 32.11 4.62 17.98
CA LEU A 271 32.92 4.61 16.77
C LEU A 271 33.28 6.05 16.40
N TYR A 272 34.46 6.23 15.79
CA TYR A 272 34.90 7.51 15.27
C TYR A 272 35.32 7.39 13.81
N ASP A 273 34.42 7.88 12.94
CA ASP A 273 34.57 7.88 11.47
C ASP A 273 34.74 6.46 10.90
N PRO A 274 33.81 5.53 11.18
CA PRO A 274 33.92 4.18 10.67
C PRO A 274 33.78 4.16 9.14
N LEU A 275 34.54 3.29 8.47
CA LEU A 275 34.56 3.22 7.00
C LEU A 275 33.99 1.94 6.41
N THR A 276 34.42 0.78 6.90
CA THR A 276 34.09 -0.52 6.31
C THR A 276 33.56 -1.49 7.36
N LEU A 277 32.83 -2.48 6.88
CA LEU A 277 32.05 -3.45 7.63
C LEU A 277 32.19 -4.82 6.91
N SER A 278 32.39 -5.89 7.68
CA SER A 278 32.35 -7.27 7.18
C SER A 278 31.80 -8.21 8.26
N PHE A 279 31.29 -9.37 7.86
CA PHE A 279 30.83 -10.41 8.79
C PHE A 279 31.79 -11.60 8.81
N ASP A 280 31.84 -12.31 9.95
CA ASP A 280 32.35 -13.68 9.99
C ASP A 280 31.23 -14.70 9.71
N HIS A 281 31.57 -15.98 9.64
CA HIS A 281 30.60 -17.06 9.45
C HIS A 281 29.52 -17.14 10.54
N SER A 282 29.83 -16.69 11.77
CA SER A 282 28.87 -16.69 12.89
C SER A 282 27.98 -15.44 12.93
N GLY A 283 28.19 -14.50 11.99
CA GLY A 283 27.45 -13.24 11.93
C GLY A 283 27.96 -12.14 12.85
N ASN A 284 29.15 -12.27 13.45
CA ASN A 284 29.77 -11.16 14.18
C ASN A 284 30.26 -10.08 13.23
N MET A 285 30.24 -8.84 13.68
CA MET A 285 30.48 -7.67 12.85
C MET A 285 31.90 -7.13 13.06
N PHE A 286 32.66 -6.97 11.98
CA PHE A 286 33.99 -6.37 11.97
C PHE A 286 33.93 -4.99 11.36
N VAL A 287 34.30 -3.97 12.13
CA VAL A 287 34.19 -2.56 11.73
C VAL A 287 35.56 -1.89 11.80
N THR A 288 35.91 -1.22 10.71
CA THR A 288 37.09 -0.34 10.68
C THR A 288 36.74 1.00 11.33
N ASP A 289 37.35 1.29 12.48
CA ASP A 289 37.14 2.50 13.27
C ASP A 289 38.33 3.47 13.06
N GLN A 290 38.26 4.20 11.94
CA GLN A 290 39.41 4.84 11.29
C GLN A 290 40.13 5.82 12.23
N ASN A 291 39.42 6.78 12.83
CA ASN A 291 40.05 7.83 13.62
C ASN A 291 40.44 7.37 15.03
N ASN A 292 39.90 6.24 15.50
CA ASN A 292 40.41 5.56 16.68
C ASN A 292 41.56 4.58 16.37
N HIS A 293 41.95 4.44 15.10
CA HIS A 293 43.07 3.61 14.64
C HIS A 293 42.95 2.14 15.09
N ARG A 294 41.76 1.57 14.96
CA ARG A 294 41.47 0.20 15.39
C ARG A 294 40.47 -0.52 14.49
N ILE A 295 40.44 -1.84 14.60
CA ILE A 295 39.35 -2.69 14.11
C ILE A 295 38.59 -3.21 15.32
N GLN A 296 37.26 -3.06 15.30
CA GLN A 296 36.38 -3.57 16.36
C GLN A 296 35.55 -4.75 15.87
N LYS A 297 35.37 -5.76 16.74
CA LYS A 297 34.48 -6.89 16.56
C LYS A 297 33.29 -6.75 17.51
N PHE A 298 32.07 -6.77 16.99
CA PHE A 298 30.83 -6.80 17.78
C PHE A 298 30.20 -8.18 17.68
N LEU A 299 29.88 -8.78 18.83
CA LEU A 299 29.37 -10.15 18.90
C LEU A 299 27.87 -10.19 18.63
N LEU A 300 27.40 -11.12 17.80
CA LEU A 300 25.96 -11.32 17.59
C LEU A 300 25.36 -11.98 18.85
N MET A 301 24.40 -11.30 19.51
CA MET A 301 23.84 -11.76 20.80
C MET A 301 22.60 -12.63 20.64
N LYS A 302 21.71 -12.30 19.69
CA LYS A 302 20.47 -13.06 19.40
C LYS A 302 20.14 -12.92 17.91
N ASP A 303 20.21 -14.04 17.18
CA ASP A 303 19.74 -14.14 15.80
C ASP A 303 18.25 -14.55 15.71
N SER A 304 17.62 -14.91 16.84
CA SER A 304 16.19 -15.23 16.91
C SER A 304 15.48 -14.41 17.99
N PHE A 305 14.52 -13.58 17.58
CA PHE A 305 13.54 -12.99 18.49
C PHE A 305 12.39 -13.96 18.69
N ALA A 306 12.53 -14.86 19.64
CA ALA A 306 11.33 -15.35 20.28
C ALA A 306 10.75 -14.19 21.11
N LEU A 307 9.46 -13.93 21.00
CA LEU A 307 8.72 -13.09 21.94
C LEU A 307 8.05 -14.00 22.95
N SER A 308 7.92 -13.57 24.20
CA SER A 308 7.23 -14.37 25.22
C SER A 308 5.71 -14.28 25.11
N PHE A 309 5.17 -13.45 24.22
CA PHE A 309 3.74 -13.17 24.06
C PHE A 309 3.30 -13.28 22.61
N ASN A 310 2.01 -13.56 22.41
CA ASN A 310 1.43 -13.62 21.07
C ASN A 310 1.30 -12.23 20.44
N ARG A 311 1.79 -12.11 19.21
CA ARG A 311 1.49 -11.00 18.30
C ARG A 311 0.92 -11.57 17.00
N PRO A 312 -0.37 -11.90 16.96
CA PRO A 312 -1.00 -12.33 15.73
C PRO A 312 -0.84 -11.26 14.65
N LYS A 313 -0.85 -11.66 13.38
CA LYS A 313 -0.85 -10.72 12.25
C LYS A 313 -2.29 -10.39 11.89
N PHE A 314 -2.70 -9.14 12.07
CA PHE A 314 -4.03 -8.68 11.69
C PHE A 314 -3.97 -7.78 10.45
N CYS A 315 -5.02 -7.85 9.63
CA CYS A 315 -5.30 -6.89 8.58
C CYS A 315 -6.00 -5.63 9.11
N SER A 316 -5.95 -4.55 8.33
CA SER A 316 -6.67 -3.30 8.60
C SER A 316 -8.19 -3.43 8.80
N ASN A 317 -8.79 -4.53 8.31
CA ASN A 317 -10.23 -4.85 8.44
C ASN A 317 -10.53 -6.08 9.32
N SER A 318 -9.56 -6.55 10.10
CA SER A 318 -9.71 -7.71 11.01
C SER A 318 -10.88 -7.54 11.98
N ASN A 319 -11.70 -8.56 12.23
CA ASN A 319 -12.82 -8.38 13.15
C ASN A 319 -12.96 -9.54 14.12
N TRP A 320 -13.67 -9.29 15.22
CA TRP A 320 -14.02 -10.27 16.24
C TRP A 320 -15.54 -10.42 16.26
N TYR A 321 -16.01 -11.60 16.68
CA TYR A 321 -17.43 -11.76 16.95
C TYR A 321 -17.85 -10.85 18.10
N ALA A 322 -18.96 -10.14 17.93
CA ALA A 322 -19.44 -9.19 18.92
C ALA A 322 -19.79 -9.86 20.25
N ASN A 323 -20.33 -11.09 20.21
CA ASN A 323 -20.61 -11.88 21.40
C ASN A 323 -19.36 -12.64 21.86
N GLY A 324 -18.92 -12.33 23.07
CA GLY A 324 -17.90 -13.07 23.79
C GLY A 324 -18.46 -14.23 24.59
N THR A 325 -17.57 -15.15 24.96
CA THR A 325 -17.84 -16.24 25.91
C THR A 325 -17.15 -15.93 27.23
N THR A 326 -17.75 -16.33 28.35
CA THR A 326 -17.09 -16.20 29.66
C THR A 326 -16.07 -17.31 29.81
N PHE A 327 -14.79 -16.95 29.76
CA PHE A 327 -13.69 -17.89 29.94
C PHE A 327 -13.53 -18.28 31.41
N ALA A 328 -13.56 -17.29 32.31
CA ALA A 328 -13.52 -17.50 33.74
C ALA A 328 -14.43 -16.48 34.44
N ASN A 329 -15.08 -16.90 35.51
CA ASN A 329 -16.03 -16.09 36.29
C ASN A 329 -15.46 -15.77 37.68
N GLN A 330 -16.21 -14.99 38.47
CA GLN A 330 -15.80 -14.56 39.80
C GLN A 330 -15.40 -15.70 40.74
N SER A 331 -16.05 -16.87 40.67
CA SER A 331 -15.68 -18.01 41.53
C SER A 331 -14.30 -18.58 41.22
N THR A 332 -13.74 -18.25 40.06
CA THR A 332 -12.45 -18.77 39.59
C THR A 332 -11.33 -17.73 39.69
N VAL A 333 -11.61 -16.47 39.34
CA VAL A 333 -10.59 -15.39 39.27
C VAL A 333 -10.71 -14.34 40.38
N GLY A 334 -11.64 -14.54 41.32
CA GLY A 334 -11.92 -13.58 42.39
C GLY A 334 -12.59 -12.30 41.89
N ARG A 335 -12.70 -11.33 42.79
CA ARG A 335 -13.18 -9.98 42.46
C ARG A 335 -12.09 -9.17 41.75
N THR A 336 -12.52 -8.28 40.85
CA THR A 336 -11.66 -7.28 40.19
C THR A 336 -10.41 -7.85 39.48
N PRO A 337 -10.56 -8.76 38.49
CA PRO A 337 -9.43 -9.22 37.70
C PRO A 337 -8.73 -8.03 37.01
N ARG A 338 -7.40 -7.93 37.16
CA ARG A 338 -6.62 -6.79 36.64
C ARG A 338 -5.70 -7.15 35.49
N ALA A 339 -4.79 -8.11 35.70
CA ALA A 339 -3.76 -8.44 34.72
C ALA A 339 -3.98 -9.83 34.13
N ILE A 340 -3.87 -9.91 32.81
CA ILE A 340 -3.87 -11.13 32.01
C ILE A 340 -2.65 -11.14 31.09
N PHE A 341 -2.00 -12.29 30.95
CA PHE A 341 -0.92 -12.51 30.00
C PHE A 341 -1.11 -13.86 29.32
N ILE A 342 -0.88 -13.93 28.01
CA ILE A 342 -0.90 -15.19 27.26
C ILE A 342 0.43 -15.33 26.53
N ASN A 343 1.14 -16.42 26.82
CA ASN A 343 2.45 -16.67 26.21
C ASN A 343 2.32 -17.29 24.81
N THR A 344 3.45 -17.43 24.11
CA THR A 344 3.49 -18.02 22.75
C THR A 344 3.07 -19.49 22.68
N ASN A 345 3.02 -20.18 23.83
CA ASN A 345 2.50 -21.54 23.97
C ASN A 345 1.01 -21.56 24.37
N ASN A 346 0.29 -20.43 24.25
CA ASN A 346 -1.11 -20.26 24.64
C ASN A 346 -1.42 -20.55 26.12
N LYS A 347 -0.41 -20.59 27.00
CA LYS A 347 -0.66 -20.65 28.44
C LYS A 347 -1.17 -19.30 28.93
N ILE A 348 -2.25 -19.33 29.70
CA ILE A 348 -2.93 -18.13 30.19
C ILE A 348 -2.55 -17.92 31.66
N TYR A 349 -2.13 -16.72 31.98
CA TYR A 349 -1.74 -16.31 33.33
C TYR A 349 -2.61 -15.14 33.77
N LEU A 350 -3.15 -15.24 34.98
CA LEU A 350 -4.01 -14.22 35.59
C LEU A 350 -3.57 -13.93 37.01
N THR A 351 -3.84 -12.71 37.43
CA THR A 351 -3.68 -12.27 38.82
C THR A 351 -5.01 -12.42 39.55
N ASP A 352 -4.99 -13.13 40.69
CA ASP A 352 -6.08 -13.19 41.64
C ASP A 352 -5.74 -12.25 42.81
N GLN A 353 -6.35 -11.07 42.79
CA GLN A 353 -6.10 -10.03 43.79
C GLN A 353 -6.71 -10.41 45.15
N GLU A 354 -7.81 -11.15 45.17
CA GLU A 354 -8.53 -11.51 46.41
C GLU A 354 -7.76 -12.57 47.21
N ASN A 355 -7.13 -13.53 46.51
CA ASN A 355 -6.38 -14.61 47.15
C ASN A 355 -4.84 -14.44 47.09
N ASN A 356 -4.34 -13.29 46.64
CA ASN A 356 -2.91 -13.01 46.47
C ASN A 356 -2.16 -14.13 45.72
N ALA A 357 -2.70 -14.53 44.57
CA ALA A 357 -2.19 -15.66 43.80
C ALA A 357 -2.08 -15.36 42.31
N ILE A 358 -1.29 -16.18 41.62
CA ILE A 358 -1.21 -16.23 40.16
C ILE A 358 -1.89 -17.52 39.72
N LEU A 359 -2.86 -17.39 38.84
CA LEU A 359 -3.60 -18.52 38.28
C LEU A 359 -3.07 -18.81 36.88
N MET A 360 -2.77 -20.09 36.60
CA MET A 360 -2.23 -20.56 35.32
C MET A 360 -3.14 -21.59 34.69
N TRP A 361 -3.40 -21.46 33.39
CA TRP A 361 -4.10 -22.45 32.57
C TRP A 361 -3.20 -22.91 31.44
N ASP A 362 -3.09 -24.23 31.29
CA ASP A 362 -2.65 -24.83 30.04
C ASP A 362 -3.80 -24.88 29.02
N GLU A 363 -3.44 -25.00 27.74
CA GLU A 363 -4.41 -25.10 26.64
C GLU A 363 -5.40 -26.26 26.93
N GLU A 364 -6.69 -26.04 26.66
CA GLU A 364 -7.82 -26.98 26.89
C GLU A 364 -8.39 -27.12 28.31
N SER A 365 -7.77 -26.53 29.34
CA SER A 365 -8.28 -26.64 30.72
C SER A 365 -9.39 -25.62 31.04
N VAL A 366 -10.49 -26.08 31.66
CA VAL A 366 -11.59 -25.21 32.13
C VAL A 366 -11.23 -24.52 33.46
N ASN A 367 -10.44 -25.18 34.30
CA ASN A 367 -9.99 -24.68 35.61
C ASN A 367 -8.48 -24.40 35.61
N PRO A 368 -7.98 -23.54 36.52
CA PRO A 368 -6.54 -23.29 36.64
C PRO A 368 -5.78 -24.60 36.92
N THR A 369 -4.77 -24.86 36.10
CA THR A 369 -3.87 -26.02 36.20
C THR A 369 -2.83 -25.88 37.29
N LYS A 370 -2.41 -24.64 37.58
CA LYS A 370 -1.46 -24.32 38.64
C LYS A 370 -1.86 -23.01 39.31
N VAL A 371 -1.79 -23.00 40.63
CA VAL A 371 -1.96 -21.81 41.46
C VAL A 371 -0.63 -21.53 42.13
N ILE A 372 -0.04 -20.38 41.87
CA ILE A 372 1.22 -19.96 42.49
C ILE A 372 0.90 -18.89 43.53
N SER A 373 1.13 -19.24 44.79
CA SER A 373 1.04 -18.31 45.91
C SER A 373 2.44 -17.92 46.37
N GLY A 374 2.63 -16.67 46.75
CA GLY A 374 3.89 -16.15 47.26
C GLY A 374 3.66 -15.04 48.29
N ASN A 375 4.75 -14.47 48.80
CA ASN A 375 4.68 -13.35 49.75
C ASN A 375 4.57 -12.00 49.01
N PHE A 376 3.55 -11.86 48.17
CA PHE A 376 3.19 -10.63 47.49
C PHE A 376 1.74 -10.28 47.81
N THR A 377 1.42 -8.98 47.83
CA THR A 377 0.14 -8.45 48.30
C THR A 377 -0.50 -7.60 47.22
N GLU A 378 -1.77 -7.89 46.91
CA GLU A 378 -2.55 -7.24 45.86
C GLU A 378 -1.83 -7.21 44.49
N PRO A 379 -1.62 -8.35 43.81
CA PRO A 379 -0.94 -8.36 42.52
C PRO A 379 -1.70 -7.53 41.47
N LEU A 380 -1.06 -6.48 40.94
CA LEU A 380 -1.69 -5.49 40.05
C LEU A 380 -1.33 -5.67 38.58
N SER A 381 -0.13 -6.16 38.30
CA SER A 381 0.44 -6.28 36.96
C SER A 381 1.28 -7.55 36.82
N LEU A 382 1.38 -8.05 35.58
CA LEU A 382 1.95 -9.36 35.28
C LEU A 382 2.66 -9.35 33.92
N PHE A 383 3.81 -9.99 33.85
CA PHE A 383 4.52 -10.28 32.60
C PHE A 383 5.21 -11.64 32.69
N VAL A 384 5.20 -12.45 31.63
CA VAL A 384 5.92 -13.73 31.60
C VAL A 384 7.02 -13.66 30.55
N ALA A 385 8.24 -14.02 30.92
CA ALA A 385 9.40 -14.04 30.03
C ALA A 385 9.51 -15.36 29.24
N LEU A 386 10.44 -15.40 28.28
CA LEU A 386 10.63 -16.55 27.39
C LEU A 386 11.08 -17.83 28.11
N ASN A 387 11.78 -17.67 29.23
CA ASN A 387 12.22 -18.74 30.10
C ASN A 387 11.12 -19.15 31.11
N ASP A 388 9.88 -18.73 30.88
CA ASP A 388 8.71 -18.91 31.75
C ASP A 388 8.83 -18.26 33.14
N ASP A 389 9.86 -17.44 33.40
CA ASP A 389 9.92 -16.61 34.61
C ASP A 389 8.74 -15.62 34.62
N ILE A 390 8.09 -15.49 35.78
CA ILE A 390 6.92 -14.64 35.95
C ILE A 390 7.30 -13.40 36.75
N TYR A 391 7.03 -12.23 36.22
CA TYR A 391 7.22 -10.94 36.86
C TYR A 391 5.88 -10.40 37.32
N ILE A 392 5.78 -10.04 38.60
CA ILE A 392 4.53 -9.57 39.23
C ILE A 392 4.80 -8.27 39.94
N GLY A 393 4.00 -7.25 39.63
CA GLY A 393 3.95 -6.00 40.38
C GLY A 393 2.93 -6.12 41.52
N ASP A 394 3.37 -5.83 42.73
CA ASP A 394 2.56 -5.87 43.95
C ASP A 394 2.70 -4.55 44.73
N ASN A 395 1.93 -4.40 45.81
CA ASN A 395 2.04 -3.30 46.76
C ASN A 395 2.51 -3.82 48.11
N ASP A 396 3.34 -3.06 48.83
CA ASP A 396 3.61 -3.29 50.25
C ASP A 396 2.53 -2.64 51.15
N ASP A 397 2.63 -2.85 52.46
CA ASP A 397 1.70 -2.31 53.47
C ASP A 397 1.66 -0.77 53.52
N ASN A 398 2.61 -0.08 52.87
CA ASN A 398 2.72 1.37 52.81
C ASN A 398 2.38 1.94 51.42
N ASP A 399 1.71 1.16 50.56
CA ASP A 399 1.39 1.51 49.16
C ASP A 399 2.61 1.77 48.25
N ASN A 400 3.82 1.34 48.66
CA ASN A 400 4.97 1.30 47.75
C ASN A 400 4.86 0.07 46.85
N GLY A 401 5.25 0.21 45.58
CA GLY A 401 5.22 -0.91 44.65
C GLY A 401 6.50 -1.73 44.71
N ARG A 402 6.39 -3.05 44.58
CA ARG A 402 7.56 -3.91 44.31
C ARG A 402 7.27 -4.75 43.07
N VAL A 403 8.35 -5.19 42.41
CA VAL A 403 8.25 -6.20 41.35
C VAL A 403 9.02 -7.43 41.80
N HIS A 404 8.30 -8.55 41.88
CA HIS A 404 8.86 -9.86 42.18
C HIS A 404 9.04 -10.65 40.87
N ARG A 405 10.16 -11.37 40.75
CA ARG A 405 10.38 -12.41 39.76
C ARG A 405 10.23 -13.76 40.43
N TRP A 406 9.25 -14.54 40.00
CA TRP A 406 9.17 -15.96 40.26
C TRP A 406 9.99 -16.72 39.22
N ASN A 407 11.00 -17.45 39.67
CA ASN A 407 11.84 -18.22 38.77
C ASN A 407 11.22 -19.59 38.48
N ALA A 408 11.02 -19.92 37.20
CA ALA A 408 10.29 -21.11 36.80
C ALA A 408 11.03 -22.42 37.12
N GLU A 409 12.35 -22.42 37.05
CA GLU A 409 13.18 -23.60 37.32
C GLU A 409 13.26 -23.93 38.80
N THR A 410 13.47 -22.90 39.64
CA THR A 410 13.67 -23.06 41.09
C THR A 410 12.38 -22.94 41.90
N ASN A 411 11.31 -22.38 41.31
CA ASN A 411 10.06 -22.01 41.98
C ASN A 411 10.23 -20.99 43.13
N ILE A 412 11.28 -20.16 43.09
CA ILE A 412 11.59 -19.16 44.15
C ILE A 412 11.22 -17.75 43.69
N PHE A 413 10.69 -16.94 44.62
CA PHE A 413 10.47 -15.50 44.42
C PHE A 413 11.69 -14.67 44.80
N VAL A 414 12.06 -13.72 43.94
CA VAL A 414 13.12 -12.73 44.20
C VAL A 414 12.61 -11.34 43.83
N THR A 415 12.81 -10.35 44.69
CA THR A 415 12.47 -8.95 44.37
C THR A 415 13.47 -8.37 43.38
N VAL A 416 12.97 -7.87 42.25
CA VAL A 416 13.75 -7.35 41.11
C VAL A 416 13.44 -5.89 40.80
N MET A 417 12.61 -5.19 41.58
CA MET A 417 12.47 -3.74 41.51
C MET A 417 11.74 -3.26 42.77
N ASN A 418 12.17 -2.14 43.34
CA ASN A 418 11.40 -1.41 44.34
C ASN A 418 11.05 -0.03 43.77
N VAL A 419 9.78 0.37 43.86
CA VAL A 419 9.28 1.67 43.41
C VAL A 419 8.46 2.32 44.51
N ASN A 420 8.42 3.64 44.55
CA ASN A 420 7.74 4.41 45.60
C ASN A 420 6.22 4.60 45.35
N SER A 421 5.63 3.76 44.49
CA SER A 421 4.21 3.73 44.17
C SER A 421 3.85 2.45 43.40
N SER A 422 2.59 2.02 43.50
CA SER A 422 2.04 0.88 42.80
C SER A 422 2.41 0.78 41.30
N CYS A 423 2.80 -0.42 40.88
CA CYS A 423 3.13 -0.72 39.50
C CYS A 423 1.90 -1.21 38.71
N PHE A 424 1.25 -0.33 37.96
CA PHE A 424 -0.01 -0.65 37.27
C PHE A 424 0.17 -1.32 35.90
N GLY A 425 1.29 -1.07 35.24
CA GLY A 425 1.67 -1.65 33.96
C GLY A 425 3.10 -2.14 34.04
N LEU A 426 3.32 -3.37 33.59
CA LEU A 426 4.60 -4.07 33.67
C LEU A 426 4.97 -4.60 32.29
N PHE A 427 6.23 -4.44 31.89
CA PHE A 427 6.73 -4.99 30.63
C PHE A 427 8.22 -5.29 30.75
N VAL A 428 8.70 -6.41 30.21
CA VAL A 428 10.13 -6.69 30.06
C VAL A 428 10.46 -6.71 28.58
N ASP A 429 11.39 -5.86 28.16
CA ASP A 429 11.82 -5.83 26.76
C ASP A 429 12.84 -6.94 26.45
N ILE A 430 13.13 -7.09 25.16
CA ILE A 430 14.05 -8.08 24.59
C ILE A 430 15.52 -7.93 25.07
N ASN A 431 15.86 -6.80 25.69
CA ASN A 431 17.16 -6.49 26.29
C ASN A 431 17.15 -6.68 27.82
N ASP A 432 16.16 -7.40 28.36
CA ASP A 432 15.99 -7.66 29.78
C ASP A 432 15.89 -6.35 30.60
N THR A 433 15.27 -5.32 30.02
CA THR A 433 14.90 -4.10 30.75
C THR A 433 13.45 -4.19 31.20
N LEU A 434 13.26 -4.07 32.51
CA LEU A 434 11.96 -4.07 33.18
C LEU A 434 11.42 -2.64 33.24
N TYR A 435 10.16 -2.45 32.82
CA TYR A 435 9.45 -1.18 32.85
C TYR A 435 8.25 -1.28 33.79
N CYS A 436 7.98 -0.19 34.49
CA CYS A 436 6.90 -0.06 35.44
C CYS A 436 6.23 1.31 35.33
N SER A 437 4.91 1.36 35.16
CA SER A 437 4.14 2.61 35.21
C SER A 437 3.64 2.91 36.63
N MET A 438 3.81 4.16 37.06
CA MET A 438 3.45 4.63 38.39
C MET A 438 2.39 5.75 38.27
N PRO A 439 1.09 5.42 38.38
CA PRO A 439 0.02 6.39 38.18
C PRO A 439 0.09 7.59 39.12
N ALA A 440 0.36 7.36 40.42
CA ALA A 440 0.38 8.42 41.44
C ALA A 440 1.58 9.38 41.31
N HIS A 441 2.61 8.96 40.56
CA HIS A 441 3.79 9.78 40.29
C HIS A 441 3.84 10.28 38.84
N HIS A 442 2.81 10.03 38.03
CA HIS A 442 2.72 10.56 36.66
C HIS A 442 3.93 10.24 35.77
N GLN A 443 4.55 9.05 35.95
CA GLN A 443 5.73 8.65 35.21
C GLN A 443 5.82 7.13 35.01
N VAL A 444 6.67 6.72 34.07
CA VAL A 444 7.08 5.34 33.83
C VAL A 444 8.57 5.24 34.13
N VAL A 445 8.97 4.27 34.94
CA VAL A 445 10.37 3.99 35.27
C VAL A 445 10.82 2.68 34.64
N LYS A 446 12.13 2.54 34.46
CA LYS A 446 12.76 1.34 33.93
C LYS A 446 14.04 0.99 34.66
N ARG A 447 14.41 -0.29 34.63
CA ARG A 447 15.65 -0.85 35.19
C ARG A 447 16.14 -2.00 34.33
N SER A 448 17.46 -2.09 34.11
CA SER A 448 18.05 -3.31 33.52
C SER A 448 18.10 -4.41 34.57
N LEU A 449 17.61 -5.60 34.23
CA LEU A 449 17.65 -6.78 35.10
C LEU A 449 19.08 -7.31 35.32
N ASN A 450 20.05 -6.84 34.51
CA ASN A 450 21.47 -7.15 34.65
C ASN A 450 22.19 -6.23 35.66
N ASP A 451 21.56 -5.15 36.12
CA ASP A 451 22.13 -4.25 37.13
C ASP A 451 22.03 -4.93 38.51
N PRO A 452 23.13 -5.11 39.27
CA PRO A 452 23.08 -5.73 40.59
C PRO A 452 22.35 -4.88 41.65
N VAL A 453 22.17 -3.57 41.43
CA VAL A 453 21.57 -2.66 42.41
C VAL A 453 20.07 -2.48 42.14
N ILE A 454 19.22 -2.92 43.09
CA ILE A 454 17.76 -2.94 42.90
C ILE A 454 17.04 -1.59 42.95
N THR A 455 17.73 -0.54 43.42
CA THR A 455 17.21 0.83 43.55
C THR A 455 17.62 1.76 42.39
N SER A 456 18.39 1.26 41.42
CA SER A 456 18.91 2.00 40.25
C SER A 456 17.83 2.25 39.17
N ASN A 457 16.64 2.72 39.58
CA ASN A 457 15.55 2.99 38.65
C ASN A 457 15.80 4.29 37.89
N ARG A 458 15.52 4.28 36.58
CA ARG A 458 15.61 5.45 35.72
C ARG A 458 14.25 5.82 35.16
N VAL A 459 14.00 7.10 34.95
CA VAL A 459 12.78 7.56 34.27
C VAL A 459 12.84 7.14 32.81
N ALA A 460 11.78 6.48 32.34
CA ALA A 460 11.57 6.09 30.95
C ALA A 460 10.67 7.09 30.21
N ALA A 461 9.61 7.57 30.87
CA ALA A 461 8.67 8.55 30.31
C ALA A 461 7.96 9.34 31.43
N GLY A 462 7.63 10.60 31.17
CA GLY A 462 7.01 11.51 32.13
C GLY A 462 8.00 12.05 33.17
N ILE A 463 7.94 13.34 33.46
CA ILE A 463 8.88 14.03 34.37
C ILE A 463 8.46 14.02 35.85
N GLY A 464 7.55 13.12 36.24
CA GLY A 464 7.06 13.06 37.63
C GLY A 464 6.03 14.13 38.00
N ILE A 465 5.54 14.90 37.03
CA ILE A 465 4.61 16.02 37.23
C ILE A 465 3.35 15.77 36.39
N GLU A 466 2.19 15.87 37.04
CA GLU A 466 0.91 15.79 36.35
C GLU A 466 0.79 16.90 35.29
N GLY A 467 0.44 16.51 34.06
CA GLY A 467 0.10 17.48 33.03
C GLY A 467 -0.05 16.85 31.65
N SER A 468 -0.28 17.71 30.66
CA SER A 468 -0.59 17.32 29.28
C SER A 468 0.47 17.75 28.26
N ARG A 469 1.58 18.37 28.70
CA ARG A 469 2.72 18.71 27.84
C ARG A 469 3.36 17.44 27.27
N SER A 470 4.15 17.57 26.21
CA SER A 470 4.79 16.43 25.52
C SER A 470 5.62 15.55 26.45
N ASN A 471 6.27 16.11 27.46
CA ASN A 471 7.08 15.40 28.45
C ASN A 471 6.35 15.09 29.77
N GLN A 472 5.04 15.37 29.86
CA GLN A 472 4.23 15.14 31.06
C GLN A 472 3.19 14.04 30.80
N LEU A 473 2.81 13.34 31.86
CA LEU A 473 1.76 12.34 31.84
C LEU A 473 0.75 12.67 32.95
N SER A 474 -0.45 12.09 32.89
CA SER A 474 -1.45 12.13 33.96
C SER A 474 -2.00 10.72 34.18
N TYR A 475 -1.70 10.12 35.34
CA TYR A 475 -2.09 8.76 35.71
C TYR A 475 -1.78 7.69 34.64
N PRO A 476 -0.51 7.51 34.23
CA PRO A 476 -0.15 6.48 33.25
C PRO A 476 -0.48 5.08 33.78
N ARG A 477 -1.15 4.26 32.96
CA ARG A 477 -1.56 2.88 33.30
C ARG A 477 -0.82 1.87 32.42
N GLY A 478 -1.50 1.22 31.47
CA GLY A 478 -0.87 0.23 30.60
C GLY A 478 0.31 0.77 29.80
N ILE A 479 1.31 -0.08 29.63
CA ILE A 479 2.52 0.22 28.84
C ILE A 479 2.80 -0.94 27.88
N PHE A 480 3.41 -0.62 26.74
CA PHE A 480 3.91 -1.60 25.78
C PHE A 480 5.22 -1.09 25.20
N VAL A 481 6.23 -1.95 25.10
CA VAL A 481 7.50 -1.62 24.46
C VAL A 481 7.64 -2.46 23.21
N ASP A 482 7.84 -1.82 22.07
CA ASP A 482 8.02 -2.54 20.80
C ASP A 482 9.47 -3.02 20.60
N VAL A 483 9.72 -3.72 19.50
CA VAL A 483 11.06 -4.26 19.17
C VAL A 483 12.10 -3.19 18.82
N ASN A 484 11.66 -1.94 18.59
CA ASN A 484 12.53 -0.78 18.41
C ASN A 484 12.82 -0.07 19.73
N PHE A 485 12.32 -0.59 20.86
CA PHE A 485 12.36 0.03 22.18
C PHE A 485 11.56 1.34 22.28
N ASP A 486 10.58 1.52 21.41
CA ASP A 486 9.62 2.60 21.51
C ASP A 486 8.59 2.26 22.59
N LEU A 487 8.37 3.19 23.52
CA LEU A 487 7.48 3.02 24.67
C LEU A 487 6.12 3.68 24.41
N TYR A 488 5.08 2.86 24.39
CA TYR A 488 3.69 3.28 24.31
C TYR A 488 3.09 3.33 25.71
N VAL A 489 2.51 4.47 26.08
CA VAL A 489 1.95 4.70 27.42
C VAL A 489 0.48 5.08 27.31
N ALA A 490 -0.37 4.37 28.07
CA ALA A 490 -1.77 4.68 28.24
C ALA A 490 -1.90 5.81 29.28
N ASP A 491 -2.00 7.03 28.78
CA ASP A 491 -2.05 8.26 29.58
C ASP A 491 -3.51 8.53 29.99
N CYS A 492 -3.98 7.76 30.98
CA CYS A 492 -5.41 7.69 31.33
C CYS A 492 -6.01 9.05 31.67
N GLY A 493 -5.33 9.86 32.50
CA GLY A 493 -5.83 11.18 32.90
C GLY A 493 -5.94 12.16 31.73
N ASN A 494 -5.05 12.04 30.73
CA ASN A 494 -5.11 12.84 29.51
C ASN A 494 -5.96 12.22 28.39
N ASN A 495 -6.61 11.07 28.62
CA ASN A 495 -7.43 10.37 27.62
C ASN A 495 -6.67 10.11 26.30
N ALA A 496 -5.40 9.72 26.39
CA ALA A 496 -4.52 9.60 25.23
C ALA A 496 -3.58 8.40 25.32
N VAL A 497 -3.07 7.97 24.17
CA VAL A 497 -1.88 7.11 24.10
C VAL A 497 -0.70 7.94 23.63
N ARG A 498 0.40 7.87 24.38
CA ARG A 498 1.65 8.59 24.13
C ARG A 498 2.73 7.63 23.65
N LEU A 499 3.42 8.00 22.58
CA LEU A 499 4.58 7.30 22.04
C LEU A 499 5.86 8.05 22.42
N PHE A 500 6.74 7.40 23.17
CA PHE A 500 8.08 7.86 23.46
C PHE A 500 9.07 7.03 22.66
N GLN A 501 9.71 7.64 21.66
CA GLN A 501 10.70 6.94 20.85
C GLN A 501 11.98 6.70 21.66
N GLN A 502 12.74 5.66 21.31
CA GLN A 502 13.95 5.32 22.05
C GLN A 502 14.92 6.51 22.15
N GLY A 503 15.22 6.93 23.38
CA GLY A 503 16.14 8.05 23.66
C GLY A 503 15.49 9.44 23.71
N GLU A 504 14.22 9.56 23.32
CA GLU A 504 13.46 10.81 23.35
C GLU A 504 12.77 11.03 24.71
N SER A 505 12.73 12.27 25.17
CA SER A 505 12.04 12.66 26.42
C SER A 505 10.63 13.22 26.21
N ASN A 506 10.29 13.55 24.95
CA ASN A 506 8.99 14.09 24.56
C ASN A 506 8.14 13.00 23.90
N GLY A 507 6.93 12.80 24.43
CA GLY A 507 5.95 11.88 23.91
C GLY A 507 5.06 12.50 22.83
N ILE A 508 4.86 11.75 21.75
CA ILE A 508 3.97 12.09 20.64
C ILE A 508 2.59 11.48 20.93
N SER A 509 1.52 12.29 20.87
CA SER A 509 0.16 11.76 20.98
C SER A 509 -0.27 11.08 19.68
N ILE A 510 -0.78 9.86 19.79
CA ILE A 510 -1.23 9.09 18.63
C ILE A 510 -2.68 9.47 18.29
N TYR A 511 -2.86 10.48 17.42
CA TYR A 511 -4.17 10.83 16.83
C TYR A 511 -4.14 10.66 15.31
N ILE A 512 -4.89 9.71 14.78
CA ILE A 512 -4.99 9.47 13.33
C ILE A 512 -6.20 10.25 12.78
N SER A 513 -6.08 11.56 12.63
CA SER A 513 -7.09 12.44 12.00
C SER A 513 -8.28 12.92 12.89
N PRO A 514 -8.94 14.03 12.53
CA PRO A 514 -10.04 14.64 13.29
C PRO A 514 -11.33 13.79 13.34
N PHE A 515 -11.42 12.70 12.58
CA PHE A 515 -12.56 11.76 12.58
C PHE A 515 -12.32 10.52 13.45
N THR A 516 -11.25 10.50 14.27
CA THR A 516 -10.97 9.35 15.15
C THR A 516 -11.84 9.31 16.40
N MET A 517 -12.23 8.09 16.77
CA MET A 517 -12.77 7.79 18.09
C MET A 517 -11.72 8.11 19.16
N LYS A 518 -12.00 9.09 20.02
CA LYS A 518 -11.10 9.44 21.13
C LYS A 518 -11.27 8.44 22.27
N PRO A 519 -10.19 7.80 22.76
CA PRO A 519 -10.27 6.96 23.95
C PRO A 519 -10.55 7.82 25.19
N ARG A 520 -11.11 7.22 26.23
CA ARG A 520 -11.36 7.81 27.55
C ARG A 520 -10.73 6.91 28.61
N CYS A 521 -9.77 7.45 29.36
CA CYS A 521 -8.92 6.70 30.29
C CYS A 521 -8.47 5.34 29.73
N PRO A 522 -7.59 5.31 28.71
CA PRO A 522 -7.02 4.05 28.24
C PRO A 522 -6.24 3.35 29.37
N THR A 523 -6.38 2.02 29.48
CA THR A 523 -5.77 1.24 30.56
C THR A 523 -4.82 0.13 30.09
N GLY A 524 -4.98 -0.36 28.85
CA GLY A 524 -4.15 -1.42 28.27
C GLY A 524 -3.82 -1.13 26.80
N ILE A 525 -2.62 -1.52 26.37
CA ILE A 525 -2.09 -1.27 25.03
C ILE A 525 -1.33 -2.50 24.54
N ILE A 526 -1.59 -2.96 23.31
CA ILE A 526 -0.80 -3.99 22.62
C ILE A 526 -0.68 -3.62 21.14
N LEU A 527 0.48 -3.93 20.54
CA LEU A 527 0.68 -3.92 19.09
C LEU A 527 0.66 -5.34 18.53
N ASP A 528 -0.04 -5.55 17.42
CA ASP A 528 0.03 -6.80 16.67
C ASP A 528 1.33 -6.87 15.83
N ALA A 529 1.57 -7.97 15.11
CA ALA A 529 2.81 -8.12 14.35
C ALA A 529 2.94 -7.16 13.14
N GLU A 530 1.85 -6.54 12.68
CA GLU A 530 1.83 -5.54 11.59
C GLU A 530 1.76 -4.09 12.11
N LYS A 531 1.97 -3.88 13.42
CA LYS A 531 1.94 -2.58 14.13
C LYS A 531 0.59 -1.89 14.19
N TYR A 532 -0.51 -2.61 14.01
CA TYR A 532 -1.82 -2.12 14.40
C TYR A 532 -1.90 -2.01 15.93
N LEU A 533 -2.31 -0.83 16.40
CA LEU A 533 -2.43 -0.50 17.81
C LEU A 533 -3.83 -0.86 18.32
N PHE A 534 -3.86 -1.61 19.42
CA PHE A 534 -5.06 -2.06 20.12
C PHE A 534 -5.05 -1.50 21.54
N ILE A 535 -6.18 -0.93 21.95
CA ILE A 535 -6.29 -0.15 23.19
C ILE A 535 -7.53 -0.60 23.94
N VAL A 536 -7.39 -0.80 25.26
CA VAL A 536 -8.52 -0.88 26.18
C VAL A 536 -8.98 0.52 26.50
N ASP A 537 -10.12 0.90 25.93
CA ASP A 537 -10.78 2.19 26.15
C ASP A 537 -11.72 2.05 27.35
N SER A 538 -11.13 1.91 28.55
CA SER A 538 -11.82 1.51 29.78
C SER A 538 -12.97 2.45 30.14
N GLY A 539 -12.76 3.77 30.03
CA GLY A 539 -13.77 4.77 30.34
C GLY A 539 -14.97 4.79 29.38
N ASN A 540 -14.85 4.16 28.21
CA ASN A 540 -15.96 3.91 27.29
C ASN A 540 -16.37 2.42 27.23
N HIS A 541 -15.83 1.58 28.12
CA HIS A 541 -16.18 0.17 28.29
C HIS A 541 -16.01 -0.69 27.02
N ARG A 542 -14.94 -0.47 26.26
CA ARG A 542 -14.73 -1.14 24.97
C ARG A 542 -13.25 -1.37 24.68
N ILE A 543 -12.99 -2.17 23.65
CA ILE A 543 -11.65 -2.28 23.04
C ILE A 543 -11.70 -1.66 21.65
N VAL A 544 -10.73 -0.82 21.35
CA VAL A 544 -10.58 -0.17 20.06
C VAL A 544 -9.28 -0.61 19.38
N GLY A 545 -9.26 -0.66 18.05
CA GLY A 545 -8.11 -1.03 17.26
C GLY A 545 -7.91 -0.09 16.08
N SER A 546 -6.68 -0.01 15.61
CA SER A 546 -6.32 0.76 14.41
C SER A 546 -7.04 0.22 13.17
N GLY A 547 -7.56 1.13 12.33
CA GLY A 547 -8.20 0.84 11.06
C GLY A 547 -7.82 1.86 9.97
N LEU A 548 -8.29 1.63 8.73
CA LEU A 548 -7.95 2.44 7.55
C LEU A 548 -8.25 3.95 7.71
N ASN A 549 -9.26 4.29 8.52
CA ASN A 549 -9.71 5.67 8.77
C ASN A 549 -9.49 6.12 10.22
N GLY A 550 -8.59 5.45 10.95
CA GLY A 550 -8.33 5.67 12.38
C GLY A 550 -8.86 4.56 13.27
N PHE A 551 -8.92 4.80 14.60
CA PHE A 551 -9.43 3.82 15.56
C PHE A 551 -10.90 3.50 15.32
N ARG A 552 -11.21 2.21 15.38
CA ARG A 552 -12.58 1.68 15.38
C ARG A 552 -12.82 0.81 16.61
N CYS A 553 -14.08 0.72 17.03
CA CYS A 553 -14.47 -0.21 18.07
C CYS A 553 -14.41 -1.66 17.55
N LEU A 554 -13.90 -2.57 18.39
CA LEU A 554 -13.76 -4.00 18.09
C LEU A 554 -14.76 -4.83 18.89
N VAL A 555 -14.82 -4.63 20.21
CA VAL A 555 -15.70 -5.33 21.16
C VAL A 555 -16.16 -4.38 22.27
N GLY A 556 -17.34 -4.62 22.86
CA GLY A 556 -17.93 -3.73 23.87
C GLY A 556 -18.55 -2.45 23.29
N CYS A 557 -18.91 -2.45 22.00
CA CYS A 557 -19.39 -1.25 21.31
C CYS A 557 -20.81 -0.84 21.71
N ASP A 558 -21.57 -1.75 22.33
CA ASP A 558 -22.95 -1.56 22.78
C ASP A 558 -23.05 -0.93 24.19
N GLY A 559 -21.94 -0.35 24.67
CA GLY A 559 -21.86 0.36 25.94
C GLY A 559 -21.63 -0.54 27.15
N LYS A 560 -21.75 0.06 28.34
CA LYS A 560 -21.55 -0.61 29.63
C LYS A 560 -22.62 -1.68 29.85
N GLY A 561 -22.22 -2.88 30.26
CA GLY A 561 -23.15 -3.89 30.75
C GLY A 561 -22.51 -5.25 30.98
N SER A 562 -23.34 -6.26 31.26
CA SER A 562 -22.92 -7.62 31.60
C SER A 562 -23.32 -8.68 30.55
N GLN A 563 -23.97 -8.25 29.45
CA GLN A 563 -24.28 -9.13 28.32
C GLN A 563 -23.01 -9.62 27.62
N SER A 564 -23.12 -10.64 26.76
CA SER A 564 -21.97 -11.25 26.07
C SER A 564 -21.24 -10.30 25.12
N ASN A 565 -21.91 -9.28 24.61
CA ASN A 565 -21.36 -8.23 23.73
C ASN A 565 -20.93 -6.96 24.47
N GLN A 566 -21.09 -6.91 25.79
CA GLN A 566 -20.84 -5.73 26.61
C GLN A 566 -19.69 -5.99 27.60
N LEU A 567 -19.02 -4.91 27.99
CA LEU A 567 -17.97 -4.90 29.00
C LEU A 567 -18.30 -3.83 30.05
N ALA A 568 -17.67 -3.91 31.22
CA ALA A 568 -17.80 -2.96 32.32
C ALA A 568 -16.42 -2.69 32.95
N LEU A 569 -15.92 -1.48 32.70
CA LEU A 569 -14.55 -1.02 33.02
C LEU A 569 -13.48 -2.10 32.73
N PRO A 570 -13.31 -2.53 31.47
CA PRO A 570 -12.24 -3.46 31.13
C PRO A 570 -10.88 -2.82 31.48
N PHE A 571 -9.93 -3.61 31.98
CA PHE A 571 -8.63 -3.10 32.43
C PHE A 571 -7.47 -3.50 31.52
N SER A 572 -7.27 -4.81 31.31
CA SER A 572 -6.23 -5.40 30.46
C SER A 572 -6.82 -6.40 29.46
N PHE A 573 -6.04 -6.74 28.44
CA PHE A 573 -6.35 -7.79 27.49
C PHE A 573 -5.08 -8.44 26.93
N SER A 574 -5.21 -9.63 26.36
CA SER A 574 -4.14 -10.31 25.64
C SER A 574 -4.70 -11.14 24.48
N PHE A 575 -3.83 -11.50 23.54
CA PHE A 575 -4.17 -12.35 22.40
C PHE A 575 -3.69 -13.78 22.62
N ASP A 576 -4.48 -14.76 22.18
CA ASP A 576 -3.96 -16.10 21.93
C ASP A 576 -3.34 -16.20 20.53
N HIS A 577 -2.68 -17.31 20.23
CA HIS A 577 -2.01 -17.56 18.95
C HIS A 577 -2.97 -17.44 17.73
N PRO A 578 -4.23 -17.95 17.78
CA PRO A 578 -5.23 -17.70 16.76
C PRO A 578 -5.64 -16.23 16.58
N GLY A 579 -5.47 -15.39 17.61
CA GLY A 579 -5.82 -13.98 17.62
C GLY A 579 -7.13 -13.62 18.33
N ASN A 580 -7.69 -14.54 19.11
CA ASN A 580 -8.82 -14.26 20.00
C ASN A 580 -8.39 -13.27 21.09
N ILE A 581 -9.33 -12.41 21.51
CA ILE A 581 -9.09 -11.42 22.56
C ILE A 581 -9.60 -11.97 23.88
N TYR A 582 -8.75 -12.01 24.90
CA TYR A 582 -9.15 -12.26 26.29
C TYR A 582 -9.07 -10.96 27.07
N VAL A 583 -10.16 -10.56 27.71
CA VAL A 583 -10.32 -9.26 28.38
C VAL A 583 -10.61 -9.46 29.86
N THR A 584 -9.92 -8.71 30.72
CA THR A 584 -10.29 -8.61 32.14
C THR A 584 -11.43 -7.61 32.28
N ASP A 585 -12.65 -8.13 32.44
CA ASP A 585 -13.89 -7.36 32.57
C ASP A 585 -14.15 -7.05 34.06
N GLN A 586 -13.46 -6.00 34.54
CA GLN A 586 -13.18 -5.79 35.97
C GLN A 586 -14.44 -5.66 36.84
N GLU A 587 -15.41 -4.81 36.45
CA GLU A 587 -16.63 -4.62 37.26
C GLU A 587 -17.55 -5.84 37.21
N ASN A 588 -17.55 -6.57 36.09
CA ASN A 588 -18.32 -7.81 35.97
C ASN A 588 -17.60 -9.02 36.63
N SER A 589 -16.40 -8.82 37.19
CA SER A 589 -15.58 -9.87 37.84
C SER A 589 -15.45 -11.14 36.99
N ARG A 590 -15.12 -10.97 35.71
CA ARG A 590 -14.98 -12.08 34.75
C ARG A 590 -13.87 -11.85 33.74
N ILE A 591 -13.44 -12.93 33.09
CA ILE A 591 -12.61 -12.89 31.89
C ILE A 591 -13.47 -13.23 30.68
N GLN A 592 -13.51 -12.32 29.71
CA GLN A 592 -14.31 -12.48 28.49
C GLN A 592 -13.42 -12.81 27.30
N LYS A 593 -13.75 -13.88 26.57
CA LYS A 593 -13.07 -14.31 25.35
C LYS A 593 -13.92 -13.94 24.13
N PHE A 594 -13.36 -13.15 23.23
CA PHE A 594 -13.96 -12.83 21.93
C PHE A 594 -13.20 -13.55 20.83
N ASN A 595 -13.91 -14.39 20.09
CA ASN A 595 -13.31 -15.17 19.03
C ASN A 595 -12.96 -14.28 17.83
N TYR A 596 -11.77 -14.49 17.28
CA TYR A 596 -11.32 -13.84 16.07
C TYR A 596 -12.12 -14.40 14.89
N ALA A 597 -12.80 -13.52 14.15
CA ALA A 597 -13.63 -13.90 13.00
C ALA A 597 -12.77 -14.13 11.74
N LYS A 598 -11.60 -14.77 11.93
CA LYS A 598 -10.46 -14.96 11.01
C LYS A 598 -10.78 -14.63 9.56
N LYS A 599 -10.40 -13.43 9.12
CA LYS A 599 -10.41 -13.04 7.70
C LYS A 599 -9.00 -13.12 7.18
N TYR A 600 -8.78 -13.95 6.16
CA TYR A 600 -7.46 -14.17 5.59
C TYR A 600 -6.89 -12.85 5.04
N CYS A 601 -5.76 -12.44 5.62
CA CYS A 601 -4.82 -11.52 5.02
C CYS A 601 -4.07 -12.25 3.91
N GLY A 602 -4.69 -12.42 2.73
CA GLY A 602 -4.11 -13.33 1.75
C GLY A 602 -4.53 -13.08 0.31
N THR A 603 -3.53 -12.68 -0.46
CA THR A 603 -3.22 -13.23 -1.80
C THR A 603 -3.63 -14.70 -1.93
N SER A 604 -4.34 -15.00 -3.02
CA SER A 604 -4.82 -16.33 -3.38
C SER A 604 -3.70 -17.35 -3.57
N VAL A 605 -3.78 -18.48 -2.85
CA VAL A 605 -3.00 -19.69 -3.16
C VAL A 605 -3.70 -20.40 -4.30
N ASN A 606 -3.02 -20.52 -5.45
CA ASN A 606 -3.59 -21.08 -6.67
C ASN A 606 -3.09 -22.54 -6.82
N ILE A 607 -3.90 -23.51 -6.42
CA ILE A 607 -3.63 -24.93 -6.68
C ILE A 607 -4.18 -25.26 -8.08
N GLN A 608 -3.31 -25.38 -9.06
CA GLN A 608 -3.69 -25.79 -10.42
C GLN A 608 -3.53 -27.30 -10.59
N LEU A 609 -4.64 -28.03 -10.57
CA LEU A 609 -4.73 -29.41 -11.06
C LEU A 609 -5.35 -29.39 -12.45
N LYS A 610 -4.68 -30.01 -13.43
CA LYS A 610 -5.13 -30.07 -14.82
C LYS A 610 -5.79 -31.44 -15.04
N TYR A 611 -7.12 -31.46 -15.09
CA TYR A 611 -7.92 -32.64 -15.41
C TYR A 611 -8.61 -32.43 -16.77
N SER A 612 -8.63 -33.47 -17.60
CA SER A 612 -9.30 -33.44 -18.91
C SER A 612 -10.05 -34.74 -19.12
N SER A 613 -11.35 -34.66 -19.35
CA SER A 613 -12.21 -35.78 -19.71
C SER A 613 -13.11 -35.43 -20.88
N LYS A 614 -13.83 -36.43 -21.41
CA LYS A 614 -14.76 -36.28 -22.52
C LYS A 614 -16.10 -36.92 -22.12
N LEU A 615 -17.11 -36.09 -21.85
CA LEU A 615 -18.49 -36.56 -21.65
C LEU A 615 -18.95 -37.31 -22.91
N THR A 616 -19.38 -38.55 -22.73
CA THR A 616 -19.95 -39.43 -23.77
C THR A 616 -21.39 -39.80 -23.39
N ASP A 617 -22.17 -40.29 -24.36
CA ASP A 617 -23.57 -40.70 -24.13
C ASP A 617 -23.69 -41.88 -23.13
N ASP A 618 -22.58 -42.58 -22.85
CA ASP A 618 -22.48 -43.65 -21.84
C ASP A 618 -22.25 -43.12 -20.41
N SER A 619 -22.07 -41.79 -20.25
CA SER A 619 -21.82 -41.19 -18.94
C SER A 619 -23.10 -41.24 -18.09
N PRO A 620 -22.99 -41.47 -16.76
CA PRO A 620 -24.13 -41.58 -15.86
C PRO A 620 -25.07 -40.38 -15.99
N THR A 621 -26.38 -40.61 -15.98
CA THR A 621 -27.39 -39.55 -16.06
C THR A 621 -28.03 -39.28 -14.70
N TYR A 622 -28.31 -38.00 -14.42
CA TYR A 622 -28.98 -37.56 -13.20
C TYR A 622 -30.08 -36.53 -13.53
N TYR A 623 -31.14 -36.47 -12.71
CA TYR A 623 -32.42 -35.87 -13.10
C TYR A 623 -32.68 -34.45 -12.57
N ARG A 624 -31.76 -33.83 -11.83
CA ARG A 624 -32.05 -32.52 -11.20
C ARG A 624 -31.51 -31.34 -11.99
N ASP A 625 -32.42 -30.41 -12.28
CA ASP A 625 -32.23 -29.03 -12.81
C ASP A 625 -32.00 -28.81 -14.31
N CYS A 626 -32.08 -29.85 -15.12
CA CYS A 626 -32.19 -29.68 -16.57
C CYS A 626 -33.68 -29.67 -16.97
N GLN A 627 -34.17 -28.57 -17.54
CA GLN A 627 -35.53 -28.47 -18.10
C GLN A 627 -35.75 -29.37 -19.35
N VAL A 628 -34.85 -30.31 -19.62
CA VAL A 628 -34.85 -31.25 -20.75
C VAL A 628 -34.38 -32.62 -20.22
N PRO A 629 -34.93 -33.77 -20.67
CA PRO A 629 -34.63 -35.04 -20.05
C PRO A 629 -33.25 -35.54 -20.46
N GLN A 630 -32.46 -35.95 -19.46
CA GLN A 630 -31.09 -36.51 -19.50
C GLN A 630 -29.94 -35.48 -19.49
N CYS A 631 -29.38 -35.27 -18.29
CA CYS A 631 -28.10 -34.61 -18.09
C CYS A 631 -27.05 -35.63 -17.68
N HIS A 632 -26.01 -35.75 -18.50
CA HIS A 632 -24.83 -36.56 -18.23
C HIS A 632 -23.92 -35.82 -17.24
N TYR A 633 -23.40 -36.53 -16.24
CA TYR A 633 -22.49 -35.96 -15.26
C TYR A 633 -21.20 -36.77 -15.13
N GLU A 634 -20.14 -36.09 -14.71
CA GLU A 634 -18.86 -36.70 -14.35
C GLU A 634 -18.39 -36.05 -13.04
N THR A 635 -17.92 -36.84 -12.09
CA THR A 635 -17.52 -36.36 -10.76
C THR A 635 -16.01 -36.34 -10.62
N ILE A 636 -15.49 -35.23 -10.07
CA ILE A 636 -14.08 -35.11 -9.67
C ILE A 636 -14.07 -34.95 -8.15
N GLN A 637 -13.56 -35.96 -7.44
CA GLN A 637 -13.45 -35.92 -5.99
C GLN A 637 -12.13 -35.27 -5.57
N ILE A 638 -12.23 -34.13 -4.90
CA ILE A 638 -11.07 -33.40 -4.35
C ILE A 638 -11.22 -33.37 -2.84
N HIS A 639 -10.31 -34.05 -2.14
CA HIS A 639 -10.24 -34.00 -0.69
C HIS A 639 -9.69 -32.64 -0.27
N VAL A 640 -10.56 -31.80 0.29
CA VAL A 640 -10.22 -30.47 0.80
C VAL A 640 -10.37 -30.45 2.32
N ASN A 641 -9.68 -29.54 2.99
CA ASN A 641 -9.75 -29.43 4.45
C ASN A 641 -11.14 -28.91 4.90
N THR A 642 -11.57 -29.13 6.13
CA THR A 642 -12.91 -28.71 6.57
C THR A 642 -13.08 -27.19 6.68
N THR A 643 -11.98 -26.42 6.74
CA THR A 643 -12.01 -24.95 6.84
C THR A 643 -11.10 -24.28 5.81
N GLY A 644 -11.67 -23.46 4.90
CA GLY A 644 -10.92 -22.72 3.87
C GLY A 644 -11.84 -21.97 2.89
N LEU A 645 -11.28 -21.04 2.11
CA LEU A 645 -11.97 -20.44 0.96
C LEU A 645 -11.64 -21.26 -0.28
N TYR A 646 -12.60 -22.04 -0.76
CA TYR A 646 -12.45 -22.88 -1.94
C TYR A 646 -13.02 -22.17 -3.17
N VAL A 647 -12.15 -21.86 -4.13
CA VAL A 647 -12.56 -21.27 -5.41
C VAL A 647 -12.42 -22.34 -6.47
N LEU A 648 -13.55 -22.91 -6.89
CA LEU A 648 -13.62 -23.82 -8.02
C LEU A 648 -13.76 -22.99 -9.30
N TRP A 649 -12.73 -23.03 -10.14
CA TRP A 649 -12.77 -22.42 -11.46
C TRP A 649 -12.62 -23.55 -12.50
N SER A 650 -13.60 -23.64 -13.40
CA SER A 650 -13.59 -24.57 -14.51
C SER A 650 -13.46 -23.79 -15.81
N LYS A 651 -12.50 -24.16 -16.66
CA LYS A 651 -12.38 -23.64 -18.02
C LYS A 651 -13.04 -24.63 -18.99
N SER A 652 -14.33 -24.88 -18.78
CA SER A 652 -15.14 -25.79 -19.61
C SER A 652 -16.03 -25.03 -20.58
N SER A 653 -16.34 -25.64 -21.71
CA SER A 653 -17.40 -25.17 -22.63
C SER A 653 -18.81 -25.58 -22.17
N ILE A 654 -18.94 -26.28 -21.04
CA ILE A 654 -20.18 -26.81 -20.48
C ILE A 654 -20.42 -26.20 -19.08
N ASN A 655 -21.68 -25.95 -18.74
CA ASN A 655 -22.06 -25.48 -17.39
C ASN A 655 -21.54 -26.46 -16.33
N THR A 656 -20.68 -25.97 -15.43
CA THR A 656 -20.08 -26.77 -14.37
C THR A 656 -20.67 -26.32 -13.04
N TYR A 657 -21.19 -27.25 -12.25
CA TYR A 657 -21.73 -27.01 -10.92
C TYR A 657 -20.79 -27.62 -9.87
N GLY A 658 -20.52 -26.87 -8.79
CA GLY A 658 -19.68 -27.33 -7.68
C GLY A 658 -20.53 -27.57 -6.44
N TYR A 659 -20.40 -28.75 -5.83
CA TYR A 659 -21.07 -29.13 -4.60
C TYR A 659 -20.04 -29.59 -3.58
N ILE A 660 -20.24 -29.26 -2.31
CA ILE A 660 -19.33 -29.64 -1.21
C ILE A 660 -20.06 -30.60 -0.28
N TYR A 661 -19.44 -31.75 -0.02
CA TYR A 661 -19.96 -32.79 0.86
C TYR A 661 -19.06 -32.94 2.10
N GLU A 662 -19.67 -33.25 3.23
CA GLU A 662 -18.99 -33.51 4.52
C GLU A 662 -18.17 -34.82 4.48
N ASN A 663 -18.48 -35.72 3.53
CA ASN A 663 -17.85 -37.03 3.31
C ASN A 663 -17.88 -37.41 1.80
N ASP A 664 -17.69 -38.70 1.47
CA ASP A 664 -17.79 -39.22 0.08
C ASP A 664 -19.15 -38.92 -0.56
N PHE A 665 -19.12 -38.46 -1.81
CA PHE A 665 -20.33 -38.20 -2.60
C PHE A 665 -21.04 -39.51 -2.98
N ASN A 666 -22.31 -39.64 -2.57
CA ASN A 666 -23.17 -40.75 -2.96
C ASN A 666 -24.18 -40.32 -4.05
N PRO A 667 -24.04 -40.78 -5.31
CA PRO A 667 -24.95 -40.38 -6.39
C PRO A 667 -26.39 -40.90 -6.24
N LEU A 668 -26.61 -41.95 -5.43
CA LEU A 668 -27.95 -42.46 -5.12
C LEU A 668 -28.63 -41.67 -3.98
N LYS A 669 -27.85 -40.94 -3.19
CA LYS A 669 -28.33 -40.11 -2.07
C LYS A 669 -27.60 -38.75 -2.03
N PRO A 670 -27.80 -37.89 -3.03
CA PRO A 670 -26.97 -36.70 -3.27
C PRO A 670 -27.23 -35.52 -2.31
N PHE A 671 -28.13 -35.68 -1.35
CA PHE A 671 -28.39 -34.70 -0.28
C PHE A 671 -27.89 -35.18 1.08
N GLU A 672 -27.47 -36.45 1.19
CA GLU A 672 -26.88 -36.98 2.40
C GLU A 672 -25.47 -36.38 2.52
N ASN A 673 -25.19 -35.68 3.61
CA ASN A 673 -23.90 -34.99 3.88
C ASN A 673 -23.57 -33.82 2.94
N LEU A 674 -24.54 -33.21 2.25
CA LEU A 674 -24.30 -32.00 1.45
C LEU A 674 -24.15 -30.77 2.37
N LEU A 675 -22.98 -30.13 2.36
CA LEU A 675 -22.68 -28.98 3.22
C LEU A 675 -23.06 -27.64 2.59
N LEU A 676 -22.88 -27.51 1.28
CA LEU A 676 -23.11 -26.25 0.57
C LEU A 676 -23.65 -26.55 -0.83
N SER A 677 -24.83 -25.97 -1.09
CA SER A 677 -25.46 -25.96 -2.40
C SER A 677 -25.49 -24.54 -2.94
N HIS A 678 -25.60 -24.41 -4.26
CA HIS A 678 -25.62 -23.12 -4.95
C HIS A 678 -26.81 -22.20 -4.58
N ASP A 679 -27.82 -22.72 -3.83
CA ASP A 679 -29.14 -22.09 -3.69
C ASP A 679 -29.57 -21.66 -2.27
N ASP A 680 -28.70 -21.66 -1.24
CA ASP A 680 -29.15 -21.29 0.12
C ASP A 680 -29.06 -19.76 0.41
N PRO A 681 -30.17 -19.01 0.60
CA PRO A 681 -30.16 -17.55 0.65
C PRO A 681 -29.92 -16.94 2.04
N LYS A 682 -29.68 -17.72 3.10
CA LYS A 682 -29.76 -17.20 4.48
C LYS A 682 -28.46 -16.85 5.20
N GLU A 683 -27.28 -17.21 4.70
CA GLU A 683 -26.02 -16.83 5.35
C GLU A 683 -24.91 -16.51 4.34
N SER A 684 -25.10 -15.44 3.58
CA SER A 684 -23.98 -14.73 2.99
C SER A 684 -24.44 -13.33 2.60
N SER A 685 -23.74 -12.30 3.05
CA SER A 685 -23.97 -10.91 2.62
C SER A 685 -23.54 -10.66 1.16
N CYS A 686 -23.57 -11.70 0.31
CA CYS A 686 -23.15 -11.64 -1.08
C CYS A 686 -23.62 -12.84 -1.93
N VAL A 687 -24.89 -13.27 -1.86
CA VAL A 687 -25.50 -14.12 -2.91
C VAL A 687 -26.98 -13.75 -2.94
N ILE A 688 -27.56 -13.16 -3.99
CA ILE A 688 -27.81 -13.67 -5.34
C ILE A 688 -27.77 -12.50 -6.33
N GLY A 689 -27.02 -12.66 -7.42
CA GLY A 689 -27.36 -12.07 -8.72
C GLY A 689 -27.58 -10.56 -8.84
N ASP A 690 -27.02 -9.69 -8.00
CA ASP A 690 -26.87 -8.26 -8.27
C ASP A 690 -26.13 -7.56 -7.11
N GLN A 691 -25.20 -6.65 -7.43
CA GLN A 691 -24.63 -5.61 -6.54
C GLN A 691 -23.48 -5.90 -5.55
N CYS A 692 -22.56 -6.80 -5.89
CA CYS A 692 -21.13 -6.46 -5.75
C CYS A 692 -20.44 -6.96 -7.01
N ASN A 693 -20.80 -6.36 -8.14
CA ASN A 693 -20.13 -6.64 -9.38
C ASN A 693 -18.73 -6.02 -9.28
N THR A 694 -17.74 -6.81 -8.84
CA THR A 694 -16.31 -6.46 -8.86
C THR A 694 -15.84 -6.02 -10.25
N TYR A 695 -16.69 -6.25 -11.27
CA TYR A 695 -16.49 -5.99 -12.68
C TYR A 695 -17.46 -4.95 -13.28
N ILE A 696 -18.10 -4.08 -12.47
CA ILE A 696 -18.56 -2.75 -12.94
C ILE A 696 -17.61 -1.70 -12.36
N LYS A 697 -16.31 -1.87 -12.63
CA LYS A 697 -15.39 -0.73 -12.65
C LYS A 697 -15.60 -0.04 -13.99
N GLY A 698 -16.06 1.21 -14.00
CA GLY A 698 -15.97 1.99 -15.21
C GLY A 698 -16.81 3.25 -15.28
N ILE A 699 -16.38 4.13 -16.17
CA ILE A 699 -17.03 5.38 -16.63
C ILE A 699 -18.42 5.10 -17.31
N GLY A 700 -18.90 3.85 -17.28
CA GLY A 700 -20.04 3.30 -18.04
C GLY A 700 -21.28 2.92 -17.24
N LEU A 701 -21.44 3.38 -15.99
CA LEU A 701 -22.70 3.23 -15.23
C LEU A 701 -23.86 3.79 -16.06
N THR A 702 -24.86 2.95 -16.32
CA THR A 702 -26.03 3.33 -17.12
C THR A 702 -27.09 3.96 -16.23
N LEU A 703 -28.04 4.69 -16.83
CA LEU A 703 -29.14 5.27 -16.06
C LEU A 703 -29.97 4.21 -15.33
N ASP A 704 -30.05 2.99 -15.88
CA ASP A 704 -30.69 1.83 -15.25
C ASP A 704 -29.96 1.43 -13.95
N ASP A 705 -28.62 1.53 -13.93
CA ASP A 705 -27.81 1.18 -12.75
C ASP A 705 -27.88 2.26 -11.65
N ILE A 706 -27.99 3.53 -12.05
CA ILE A 706 -28.02 4.65 -11.11
C ILE A 706 -29.39 4.74 -10.41
N LEU A 707 -30.48 4.52 -11.14
CA LEU A 707 -31.84 4.66 -10.62
C LEU A 707 -32.44 3.37 -10.05
N ARG A 708 -31.71 2.25 -10.14
CA ARG A 708 -32.21 0.89 -9.84
C ARG A 708 -32.87 0.77 -8.48
N ASP A 709 -32.19 1.26 -7.43
CA ASP A 709 -32.58 1.05 -6.04
C ASP A 709 -33.53 2.14 -5.50
N GLU A 710 -33.78 3.18 -6.31
CA GLU A 710 -34.51 4.38 -5.91
C GLU A 710 -35.92 4.46 -6.51
N LEU A 711 -36.18 3.74 -7.61
CA LEU A 711 -37.48 3.68 -8.25
C LEU A 711 -38.37 2.64 -7.58
N GLN A 712 -39.44 3.10 -6.95
CA GLN A 712 -40.40 2.21 -6.30
C GLN A 712 -41.45 1.73 -7.31
N PRO A 713 -41.60 0.42 -7.53
CA PRO A 713 -42.55 -0.09 -8.53
C PRO A 713 -44.00 0.24 -8.16
N ASN A 714 -44.87 0.34 -9.17
CA ASN A 714 -46.31 0.56 -9.01
C ASN A 714 -46.73 1.88 -8.30
N LYS A 715 -45.81 2.82 -8.06
CA LYS A 715 -46.12 4.16 -7.53
C LYS A 715 -46.12 5.22 -8.63
N VAL A 716 -47.17 6.04 -8.67
CA VAL A 716 -47.25 7.21 -9.58
C VAL A 716 -46.10 8.18 -9.31
N LEU A 717 -45.61 8.88 -10.34
CA LEU A 717 -44.45 9.78 -10.29
C LEU A 717 -44.49 10.80 -9.13
N ASN A 718 -45.67 11.33 -8.76
CA ASN A 718 -45.80 12.26 -7.63
C ASN A 718 -45.43 11.64 -6.26
N ASN A 719 -45.59 10.32 -6.14
CA ASN A 719 -45.33 9.54 -4.94
C ASN A 719 -43.95 8.84 -4.95
N GLN A 720 -43.13 9.09 -5.97
CA GLN A 720 -41.73 8.67 -6.01
C GLN A 720 -40.86 9.57 -5.13
N SER A 721 -39.61 9.16 -4.88
CA SER A 721 -38.66 9.93 -4.06
C SER A 721 -38.41 11.34 -4.62
N PHE A 722 -37.99 12.27 -3.75
CA PHE A 722 -37.66 13.64 -4.15
C PHE A 722 -36.63 13.66 -5.29
N SER A 723 -35.63 12.79 -5.21
CA SER A 723 -34.55 12.66 -6.19
C SER A 723 -35.06 12.33 -7.59
N ILE A 724 -36.03 11.42 -7.71
CA ILE A 724 -36.65 11.05 -8.99
C ILE A 724 -37.46 12.22 -9.56
N LYS A 725 -38.28 12.88 -8.73
CA LYS A 725 -39.11 14.02 -9.17
C LYS A 725 -38.28 15.20 -9.66
N PHE A 726 -37.23 15.54 -8.91
CA PHE A 726 -36.31 16.61 -9.30
C PHE A 726 -35.54 16.25 -10.58
N SER A 727 -35.08 14.99 -10.70
CA SER A 727 -34.41 14.51 -11.93
C SER A 727 -35.33 14.58 -13.16
N ALA A 728 -36.61 14.23 -13.01
CA ALA A 728 -37.60 14.37 -14.07
C ALA A 728 -37.79 15.85 -14.49
N GLY A 729 -37.87 16.78 -13.54
CA GLY A 729 -37.91 18.21 -13.85
C GLY A 729 -36.65 18.71 -14.57
N LEU A 730 -35.47 18.28 -14.12
CA LEU A 730 -34.19 18.68 -14.71
C LEU A 730 -34.02 18.17 -16.14
N THR A 731 -34.43 16.93 -16.45
CA THR A 731 -34.35 16.39 -17.81
C THR A 731 -35.23 17.16 -18.81
N ILE A 732 -36.40 17.65 -18.37
CA ILE A 732 -37.26 18.52 -19.20
C ILE A 732 -36.58 19.87 -19.48
N ILE A 733 -35.95 20.48 -18.48
CA ILE A 733 -35.20 21.75 -18.67
C ILE A 733 -34.05 21.55 -19.65
N MET A 734 -33.28 20.47 -19.47
CA MET A 734 -32.17 20.11 -20.35
C MET A 734 -32.65 19.85 -21.79
N PHE A 735 -33.82 19.24 -21.97
CA PHE A 735 -34.43 19.08 -23.29
C PHE A 735 -34.71 20.40 -23.97
N VAL A 736 -35.43 21.30 -23.29
CA VAL A 736 -35.87 22.57 -23.86
C VAL A 736 -34.66 23.42 -24.24
N ALA A 737 -33.67 23.53 -23.34
CA ALA A 737 -32.44 24.25 -23.60
C ALA A 737 -31.65 23.66 -24.79
N GLY A 738 -31.49 22.33 -24.82
CA GLY A 738 -30.77 21.64 -25.87
C GLY A 738 -31.47 21.68 -27.24
N LEU A 739 -32.81 21.57 -27.26
CA LEU A 739 -33.64 21.68 -28.46
C LEU A 739 -33.51 23.08 -29.08
N ILE A 740 -33.67 24.13 -28.26
CA ILE A 740 -33.50 25.52 -28.70
C ILE A 740 -32.11 25.70 -29.31
N ASN A 741 -31.06 25.24 -28.62
CA ASN A 741 -29.69 25.39 -29.10
C ASN A 741 -29.46 24.66 -30.45
N SER A 742 -29.94 23.43 -30.57
CA SER A 742 -29.78 22.61 -31.78
C SER A 742 -30.51 23.21 -32.98
N VAL A 743 -31.74 23.72 -32.78
CA VAL A 743 -32.52 24.39 -33.84
C VAL A 743 -31.84 25.68 -34.30
N LEU A 744 -31.36 26.52 -33.38
CA LEU A 744 -30.65 27.75 -33.72
C LEU A 744 -29.34 27.46 -34.48
N SER A 745 -28.61 26.41 -34.09
CA SER A 745 -27.40 25.96 -34.78
C SER A 745 -27.71 25.43 -36.18
N PHE A 746 -28.75 24.61 -36.32
CA PHE A 746 -29.18 24.05 -37.60
C PHE A 746 -29.54 25.15 -38.61
N ILE A 747 -30.34 26.14 -38.20
CA ILE A 747 -30.71 27.30 -39.05
C ILE A 747 -29.45 28.03 -39.54
N THR A 748 -28.42 28.14 -38.70
CA THR A 748 -27.17 28.84 -39.03
C THR A 748 -26.33 28.10 -40.07
N PHE A 749 -26.22 26.77 -39.95
CA PHE A 749 -25.32 25.96 -40.78
C PHE A 749 -25.99 25.35 -42.02
N GLN A 750 -27.31 25.42 -42.14
CA GLN A 750 -28.04 25.01 -43.36
C GLN A 750 -27.74 25.93 -44.55
N HIS A 751 -27.31 27.17 -44.30
CA HIS A 751 -27.00 28.15 -45.35
C HIS A 751 -25.80 27.72 -46.22
N LYS A 752 -25.91 27.90 -47.55
CA LYS A 752 -24.90 27.46 -48.53
C LYS A 752 -23.52 28.11 -48.29
N ASP A 753 -23.48 29.37 -47.86
CA ASP A 753 -22.23 30.08 -47.58
C ASP A 753 -21.47 29.51 -46.37
N SER A 754 -22.20 29.00 -45.37
CA SER A 754 -21.61 28.34 -44.22
C SER A 754 -20.94 27.01 -44.59
N GLN A 755 -21.39 26.36 -45.69
CA GLN A 755 -20.94 25.03 -46.16
C GLN A 755 -19.90 25.08 -47.30
N GLN A 756 -19.19 26.20 -47.46
CA GLN A 756 -18.13 26.35 -48.48
C GLN A 756 -16.86 25.56 -48.13
N VAL A 757 -16.67 25.21 -46.85
CA VAL A 757 -15.56 24.40 -46.33
C VAL A 757 -16.09 23.26 -45.45
N GLY A 758 -15.28 22.22 -45.23
CA GLY A 758 -15.66 21.03 -44.47
C GLY A 758 -16.17 21.33 -43.05
N CYS A 759 -15.58 22.33 -42.39
CA CYS A 759 -15.94 22.80 -41.05
C CYS A 759 -17.44 23.14 -40.93
N GLY A 760 -18.03 23.73 -41.96
CA GLY A 760 -19.47 24.03 -41.97
C GLY A 760 -20.35 22.79 -42.10
N MET A 761 -19.89 21.77 -42.82
CA MET A 761 -20.58 20.49 -42.95
C MET A 761 -20.51 19.69 -41.64
N TYR A 762 -19.36 19.71 -40.95
CA TYR A 762 -19.22 19.11 -39.62
C TYR A 762 -20.13 19.80 -38.60
N LEU A 763 -20.19 21.13 -38.57
CA LEU A 763 -21.06 21.89 -37.65
C LEU A 763 -22.55 21.69 -37.93
N LEU A 764 -22.94 21.56 -39.21
CA LEU A 764 -24.31 21.18 -39.57
C LEU A 764 -24.65 19.78 -39.05
N THR A 765 -23.76 18.81 -39.28
CA THR A 765 -23.94 17.43 -38.82
C THR A 765 -24.02 17.40 -37.29
N LEU A 766 -23.15 18.15 -36.61
CA LEU A 766 -23.12 18.30 -35.15
C LEU A 766 -24.44 18.85 -34.58
N SER A 767 -25.08 19.76 -35.31
CA SER A 767 -26.39 20.32 -34.92
C SER A 767 -27.50 19.27 -34.97
N ILE A 768 -27.43 18.34 -35.94
CA ILE A 768 -28.37 17.23 -36.09
C ILE A 768 -28.10 16.15 -35.04
N THR A 769 -26.83 15.77 -34.85
CA THR A 769 -26.46 14.72 -33.91
C THR A 769 -26.72 15.13 -32.47
N SER A 770 -26.48 16.40 -32.11
CA SER A 770 -26.85 16.92 -30.78
C SER A 770 -28.35 16.85 -30.51
N LEU A 771 -29.18 17.23 -31.50
CA LEU A 771 -30.63 17.08 -31.39
C LEU A 771 -31.03 15.62 -31.12
N LEU A 772 -30.44 14.68 -31.87
CA LEU A 772 -30.67 13.25 -31.70
C LEU A 772 -30.18 12.75 -30.33
N THR A 773 -29.01 13.20 -29.85
CA THR A 773 -28.46 12.87 -28.52
C THR A 773 -29.44 13.29 -27.42
N ILE A 774 -29.94 14.53 -27.48
CA ILE A 774 -30.86 15.07 -26.46
C ILE A 774 -32.20 14.32 -26.52
N SER A 775 -32.76 14.10 -27.70
CA SER A 775 -33.99 13.33 -27.87
C SER A 775 -33.87 11.91 -27.32
N MET A 776 -32.78 11.20 -27.63
CA MET A 776 -32.53 9.85 -27.14
C MET A 776 -32.31 9.79 -25.62
N PHE A 777 -31.65 10.80 -25.05
CA PHE A 777 -31.46 10.91 -23.60
C PHE A 777 -32.79 10.98 -22.83
N ILE A 778 -33.75 11.76 -23.34
CA ILE A 778 -35.09 11.89 -22.76
C ILE A 778 -35.89 10.62 -22.93
N ILE A 779 -35.86 10.04 -24.14
CA ILE A 779 -36.49 8.75 -24.41
C ILE A 779 -35.96 7.72 -23.41
N LYS A 780 -34.65 7.67 -23.18
CA LYS A 780 -34.04 6.74 -22.21
C LYS A 780 -34.53 7.01 -20.78
N PHE A 781 -34.51 8.26 -20.32
CA PHE A 781 -34.92 8.60 -18.96
C PHE A 781 -36.39 8.22 -18.71
N TRP A 782 -37.29 8.62 -19.59
CA TRP A 782 -38.72 8.29 -19.45
C TRP A 782 -39.01 6.82 -19.68
N PHE A 783 -38.25 6.13 -20.53
CA PHE A 783 -38.36 4.69 -20.69
C PHE A 783 -38.08 3.95 -19.37
N VAL A 784 -37.01 4.32 -18.64
CA VAL A 784 -36.71 3.73 -17.32
C VAL A 784 -37.80 4.03 -16.29
N VAL A 785 -38.26 5.28 -16.22
CA VAL A 785 -39.32 5.68 -15.27
C VAL A 785 -40.64 4.97 -15.58
N LEU A 786 -41.07 4.92 -16.84
CA LEU A 786 -42.36 4.34 -17.25
C LEU A 786 -42.39 2.81 -17.10
N THR A 787 -41.26 2.14 -17.34
CA THR A 787 -41.14 0.68 -17.19
C THR A 787 -41.24 0.26 -15.72
N HIS A 788 -40.70 1.06 -14.78
CA HIS A 788 -40.83 0.80 -13.34
C HIS A 788 -42.20 1.21 -12.75
N ILE A 789 -42.86 2.23 -13.30
CA ILE A 789 -44.22 2.63 -12.87
C ILE A 789 -45.30 1.65 -13.37
N ASN A 790 -44.89 0.57 -14.07
CA ASN A 790 -45.72 -0.53 -14.53
C ASN A 790 -46.83 -0.08 -15.50
N VAL A 791 -46.48 0.82 -16.42
CA VAL A 791 -47.28 1.07 -17.62
C VAL A 791 -47.05 -0.12 -18.54
N SER A 792 -48.06 -0.99 -18.68
CA SER A 792 -48.12 -2.20 -19.51
C SER A 792 -47.22 -2.16 -20.75
N THR A 793 -45.96 -2.59 -20.61
CA THR A 793 -44.99 -2.68 -21.70
C THR A 793 -44.71 -4.13 -22.01
N SER A 794 -44.80 -4.52 -23.28
CA SER A 794 -44.53 -5.90 -23.68
C SER A 794 -43.06 -6.27 -23.42
N LEU A 795 -42.80 -7.53 -23.09
CA LEU A 795 -41.44 -8.04 -22.84
C LEU A 795 -40.51 -7.80 -24.05
N ALA A 796 -41.06 -7.79 -25.27
CA ALA A 796 -40.33 -7.47 -26.48
C ALA A 796 -39.87 -6.00 -26.53
N VAL A 797 -40.71 -5.06 -26.09
CA VAL A 797 -40.35 -3.63 -25.97
C VAL A 797 -39.28 -3.43 -24.90
N LEU A 798 -39.38 -4.13 -23.77
CA LEU A 798 -38.38 -4.11 -22.69
C LEU A 798 -37.02 -4.64 -23.17
N ARG A 799 -37.01 -5.77 -23.89
CA ARG A 799 -35.79 -6.36 -24.46
C ARG A 799 -35.16 -5.48 -25.53
N GLY A 800 -35.98 -4.92 -26.42
CA GLY A 800 -35.55 -3.97 -27.45
C GLY A 800 -34.96 -2.70 -26.84
N GLY A 801 -35.64 -2.09 -25.87
CA GLY A 801 -35.16 -0.90 -25.17
C GLY A 801 -33.88 -1.14 -24.36
N CYS A 802 -33.76 -2.30 -23.73
CA CYS A 802 -32.56 -2.74 -23.00
C CYS A 802 -31.33 -2.84 -23.91
N ALA A 803 -31.43 -3.41 -25.11
CA ALA A 803 -30.27 -3.59 -25.99
C ALA A 803 -29.92 -2.35 -26.86
N SER A 804 -30.91 -1.53 -27.21
CA SER A 804 -30.74 -0.52 -28.29
C SER A 804 -30.59 0.92 -27.82
N ILE A 805 -31.42 1.39 -26.86
CA ILE A 805 -31.55 2.84 -26.58
C ILE A 805 -30.24 3.42 -26.04
N GLU A 806 -29.58 2.71 -25.12
CA GLU A 806 -28.32 3.14 -24.50
C GLU A 806 -27.17 3.17 -25.53
N SER A 807 -27.07 2.13 -26.36
CA SER A 807 -26.04 2.00 -27.39
C SER A 807 -26.16 3.10 -28.46
N ILE A 808 -27.39 3.42 -28.87
CA ILE A 808 -27.68 4.51 -29.82
C ILE A 808 -27.36 5.87 -29.20
N LEU A 809 -27.72 6.07 -27.92
CA LEU A 809 -27.41 7.31 -27.20
C LEU A 809 -25.89 7.55 -27.11
N LYS A 810 -25.10 6.53 -26.79
CA LYS A 810 -23.62 6.62 -26.76
C LYS A 810 -23.03 6.87 -28.15
N LEU A 811 -23.58 6.25 -29.19
CA LEU A 811 -23.13 6.48 -30.57
C LEU A 811 -23.22 7.96 -30.95
N PHE A 812 -24.37 8.61 -30.69
CA PHE A 812 -24.53 10.03 -30.98
C PHE A 812 -23.65 10.93 -30.10
N LEU A 813 -23.52 10.61 -28.81
CA LEU A 813 -22.64 11.34 -27.88
C LEU A 813 -21.17 11.31 -28.33
N TYR A 814 -20.68 10.15 -28.78
CA TYR A 814 -19.30 10.02 -29.28
C TYR A 814 -19.11 10.67 -30.64
N LEU A 815 -20.13 10.62 -31.50
CA LEU A 815 -20.12 11.30 -32.79
C LEU A 815 -20.01 12.82 -32.60
N ASP A 816 -20.70 13.39 -31.62
CA ASP A 816 -20.58 14.81 -31.25
C ASP A 816 -19.14 15.18 -30.85
N GLY A 817 -18.51 14.34 -30.01
CA GLY A 817 -17.12 14.54 -29.60
C GLY A 817 -16.14 14.56 -30.78
N TRP A 818 -16.20 13.54 -31.64
CA TRP A 818 -15.27 13.41 -32.77
C TRP A 818 -15.54 14.42 -33.90
N LEU A 819 -16.80 14.82 -34.14
CA LEU A 819 -17.11 15.90 -35.08
C LEU A 819 -16.55 17.25 -34.62
N ASN A 820 -16.57 17.53 -33.31
CA ASN A 820 -15.89 18.69 -32.74
C ASN A 820 -14.37 18.64 -32.97
N ALA A 821 -13.74 17.48 -32.81
CA ALA A 821 -12.33 17.28 -33.12
C ALA A 821 -12.02 17.53 -34.61
N CYS A 822 -12.87 17.07 -35.52
CA CYS A 822 -12.74 17.36 -36.96
C CYS A 822 -12.82 18.86 -37.28
N VAL A 823 -13.70 19.61 -36.59
CA VAL A 823 -13.78 21.08 -36.71
C VAL A 823 -12.48 21.75 -36.29
N ALA A 824 -11.86 21.32 -35.19
CA ALA A 824 -10.61 21.88 -34.73
C ALA A 824 -9.43 21.55 -35.65
N ILE A 825 -9.34 20.31 -36.15
CA ILE A 825 -8.33 19.91 -37.13
C ILE A 825 -8.43 20.77 -38.40
N GLU A 826 -9.64 20.95 -38.94
CA GLU A 826 -9.79 21.77 -40.15
C GLU A 826 -9.43 23.24 -39.92
N ARG A 827 -9.73 23.80 -38.75
CA ARG A 827 -9.31 25.16 -38.40
C ARG A 827 -7.78 25.30 -38.32
N ALA A 828 -7.10 24.30 -37.78
CA ALA A 828 -5.63 24.26 -37.76
C ALA A 828 -5.04 24.15 -39.18
N LEU A 829 -5.63 23.31 -40.03
CA LEU A 829 -5.21 23.15 -41.44
C LEU A 829 -5.44 24.39 -42.28
N LEU A 830 -6.55 25.11 -42.05
CA LEU A 830 -6.84 26.40 -42.69
C LEU A 830 -5.74 27.42 -42.39
N LEU A 831 -5.29 27.50 -41.13
CA LEU A 831 -4.20 28.38 -40.72
C LEU A 831 -2.86 27.98 -41.35
N PHE A 832 -2.54 26.67 -41.34
CA PHE A 832 -1.28 26.17 -41.88
C PHE A 832 -1.16 26.33 -43.40
N GLN A 833 -2.22 26.00 -44.15
CA GLN A 833 -2.19 26.04 -45.62
C GLN A 833 -2.45 27.44 -46.17
N GLY A 834 -3.09 28.33 -45.41
CA GLY A 834 -3.36 29.71 -45.80
C GLY A 834 -4.01 29.81 -47.19
N VAL A 835 -3.35 30.51 -48.12
CA VAL A 835 -3.82 30.73 -49.51
C VAL A 835 -3.88 29.42 -50.31
N ASN A 836 -3.08 28.41 -49.96
CA ASN A 836 -3.05 27.11 -50.63
C ASN A 836 -4.18 26.16 -50.17
N PHE A 837 -5.07 26.60 -49.27
CA PHE A 837 -6.14 25.77 -48.76
C PHE A 837 -7.21 25.47 -49.84
N ASN A 838 -7.37 24.19 -50.19
CA ASN A 838 -8.31 23.77 -51.21
C ASN A 838 -9.72 23.48 -50.63
N LYS A 839 -10.63 24.44 -50.78
CA LYS A 839 -12.02 24.33 -50.32
C LYS A 839 -12.79 23.13 -50.89
N LYS A 840 -12.59 22.78 -52.17
CA LYS A 840 -13.25 21.61 -52.79
C LYS A 840 -12.76 20.29 -52.20
N LYS A 841 -11.45 20.18 -51.96
CA LYS A 841 -10.84 18.99 -51.32
C LYS A 841 -11.30 18.83 -49.86
N SER A 842 -11.35 19.93 -49.09
CA SER A 842 -11.89 19.91 -47.72
C SER A 842 -13.35 19.44 -47.68
N LYS A 843 -14.22 19.97 -48.57
CA LYS A 843 -15.63 19.53 -48.65
C LYS A 843 -15.77 18.05 -49.02
N PHE A 844 -14.92 17.54 -49.91
CA PHE A 844 -14.90 16.13 -50.27
C PHE A 844 -14.49 15.23 -49.10
N ILE A 845 -13.44 15.61 -48.38
CA ILE A 845 -12.97 14.89 -47.18
C ILE A 845 -14.06 14.89 -46.12
N ALA A 846 -14.68 16.05 -45.83
CA ALA A 846 -15.74 16.16 -44.84
C ALA A 846 -16.94 15.25 -45.13
N LYS A 847 -17.39 15.17 -46.39
CA LYS A 847 -18.47 14.24 -46.77
C LYS A 847 -18.12 12.78 -46.51
N ARG A 848 -16.88 12.36 -46.78
CA ARG A 848 -16.43 10.99 -46.50
C ARG A 848 -16.31 10.72 -45.01
N THR A 849 -15.74 11.66 -44.26
CA THR A 849 -15.59 11.54 -42.80
C THR A 849 -16.94 11.43 -42.12
N ILE A 850 -17.93 12.26 -42.48
CA ILE A 850 -19.29 12.22 -41.92
C ILE A 850 -19.97 10.86 -42.18
N LEU A 851 -19.67 10.22 -43.32
CA LEU A 851 -20.24 8.92 -43.68
C LEU A 851 -19.55 7.75 -42.97
N ILE A 852 -18.23 7.80 -42.79
CA ILE A 852 -17.42 6.69 -42.24
C ILE A 852 -17.42 6.70 -40.70
N LEU A 853 -17.36 7.88 -40.08
CA LEU A 853 -17.17 8.04 -38.64
C LEU A 853 -18.23 7.30 -37.79
N PRO A 854 -19.54 7.30 -38.14
CA PRO A 854 -20.53 6.53 -37.40
C PRO A 854 -20.26 5.02 -37.37
N PHE A 855 -19.77 4.43 -38.48
CA PHE A 855 -19.45 3.01 -38.53
C PHE A 855 -18.23 2.65 -37.69
N CYS A 856 -17.21 3.53 -37.67
CA CYS A 856 -16.05 3.34 -36.81
C CYS A 856 -16.44 3.36 -35.33
N ILE A 857 -17.26 4.33 -34.91
CA ILE A 857 -17.73 4.43 -33.52
C ILE A 857 -18.63 3.24 -33.19
N PHE A 858 -19.54 2.86 -34.07
CA PHE A 858 -20.41 1.70 -33.85
C PHE A 858 -19.61 0.40 -33.68
N GLY A 859 -18.55 0.20 -34.47
CA GLY A 859 -17.64 -0.95 -34.34
C GLY A 859 -17.04 -1.09 -32.93
N THR A 860 -16.75 0.02 -32.27
CA THR A 860 -16.23 0.01 -30.89
C THR A 860 -17.28 -0.29 -29.83
N LEU A 861 -18.58 -0.18 -30.16
CA LEU A 861 -19.72 -0.37 -29.25
C LEU A 861 -20.42 -1.74 -29.43
N ILE A 862 -19.96 -2.59 -30.34
CA ILE A 862 -20.60 -3.89 -30.66
C ILE A 862 -20.74 -4.78 -29.42
N HIS A 863 -19.76 -4.77 -28.52
CA HIS A 863 -19.79 -5.58 -27.30
C HIS A 863 -20.98 -5.22 -26.39
N GLU A 864 -21.39 -3.95 -26.33
CA GLU A 864 -22.54 -3.55 -25.50
C GLU A 864 -23.84 -4.19 -25.99
N PHE A 865 -24.02 -4.31 -27.31
CA PHE A 865 -25.20 -4.95 -27.90
C PHE A 865 -25.25 -6.46 -27.61
N VAL A 866 -24.09 -7.11 -27.57
CA VAL A 866 -23.97 -8.57 -27.40
C VAL A 866 -24.16 -9.00 -25.93
N PHE A 867 -23.66 -8.21 -24.98
CA PHE A 867 -23.56 -8.61 -23.56
C PHE A 867 -24.65 -8.00 -22.64
N ARG A 868 -25.60 -7.23 -23.17
CA ARG A 868 -26.72 -6.64 -22.41
C ARG A 868 -27.93 -7.56 -22.41
N ARG A 869 -28.40 -7.97 -21.22
CA ARG A 869 -29.53 -8.90 -21.05
C ARG A 869 -30.58 -8.35 -20.10
N LEU A 870 -31.84 -8.70 -20.37
CA LEU A 870 -32.98 -8.37 -19.52
C LEU A 870 -33.09 -9.43 -18.41
N PHE A 871 -33.17 -9.00 -17.17
CA PHE A 871 -33.43 -9.84 -16.00
C PHE A 871 -34.78 -9.47 -15.40
N VAL A 872 -35.59 -10.49 -15.10
CA VAL A 872 -36.89 -10.34 -14.44
C VAL A 872 -36.84 -11.20 -13.18
N TYR A 873 -37.14 -10.61 -12.02
CA TYR A 873 -37.24 -11.36 -10.76
C TYR A 873 -38.51 -10.97 -10.00
N GLU A 874 -39.10 -11.96 -9.32
CA GLU A 874 -40.29 -11.82 -8.48
C GLU A 874 -39.85 -11.92 -7.01
N THR A 875 -40.16 -10.91 -6.20
CA THR A 875 -39.98 -11.02 -4.74
C THR A 875 -41.27 -11.57 -4.14
N GLY A 876 -41.24 -12.81 -3.64
CA GLY A 876 -42.33 -13.43 -2.89
C GLY A 876 -41.80 -14.19 -1.68
N LEU A 877 -42.45 -13.97 -0.54
CA LEU A 877 -42.35 -14.64 0.76
C LEU A 877 -41.29 -14.13 1.74
N ASP A 878 -41.67 -13.09 2.47
CA ASP A 878 -41.33 -12.99 3.90
C ASP A 878 -42.59 -13.30 4.72
N LYS A 879 -42.44 -14.23 5.67
CA LYS A 879 -43.35 -14.57 6.78
C LYS A 879 -44.73 -15.16 6.44
N ILE A 880 -44.86 -16.47 6.68
CA ILE A 880 -46.12 -17.03 7.19
C ILE A 880 -46.26 -16.53 8.64
N ASP A 881 -46.85 -15.35 8.79
CA ASP A 881 -47.52 -14.94 10.01
C ASP A 881 -48.98 -15.41 9.84
N THR A 882 -49.36 -16.48 10.54
CA THR A 882 -50.75 -16.92 10.60
C THR A 882 -51.57 -15.90 11.40
N ASN A 883 -52.01 -14.80 10.77
CA ASN A 883 -53.24 -14.05 11.12
C ASN A 883 -53.53 -12.77 10.32
N LYS A 884 -53.08 -12.62 9.06
CA LYS A 884 -53.61 -11.54 8.21
C LYS A 884 -54.00 -12.05 6.83
N THR A 885 -55.31 -12.20 6.63
CA THR A 885 -55.92 -12.11 5.30
C THR A 885 -55.84 -10.67 4.85
N ASN A 886 -55.03 -10.38 3.83
CA ASN A 886 -55.32 -9.40 2.78
C ASN A 886 -54.33 -9.59 1.62
N GLU A 887 -54.84 -9.43 0.41
CA GLU A 887 -54.19 -9.63 -0.88
C GLU A 887 -52.83 -8.91 -0.99
N ASP A 888 -51.73 -9.66 -0.94
CA ASP A 888 -50.41 -9.13 -1.27
C ASP A 888 -50.17 -9.22 -2.78
N THR A 889 -50.05 -8.06 -3.40
CA THR A 889 -49.67 -7.89 -4.79
C THR A 889 -48.19 -8.27 -4.98
N ASN A 890 -47.94 -9.37 -5.69
CA ASN A 890 -46.57 -9.75 -6.10
C ASN A 890 -45.94 -8.62 -6.94
N ASN A 891 -44.89 -7.99 -6.40
CA ASN A 891 -44.13 -6.97 -7.11
C ASN A 891 -43.09 -7.64 -8.02
N ARG A 892 -43.31 -7.56 -9.34
CA ARG A 892 -42.35 -7.94 -10.38
C ARG A 892 -41.33 -6.84 -10.59
N TYR A 893 -40.04 -7.17 -10.53
CA TYR A 893 -38.94 -6.27 -10.86
C TYR A 893 -38.33 -6.67 -12.20
N VAL A 894 -38.13 -5.69 -13.09
CA VAL A 894 -37.47 -5.88 -14.39
C VAL A 894 -36.25 -4.96 -14.43
N SER A 895 -35.06 -5.52 -14.62
CA SER A 895 -33.80 -4.76 -14.71
C SER A 895 -33.01 -5.15 -15.95
N CYS A 896 -32.40 -4.16 -16.61
CA CYS A 896 -31.52 -4.36 -17.76
C CYS A 896 -30.07 -4.34 -17.30
N ILE A 897 -29.39 -5.48 -17.32
CA ILE A 897 -28.07 -5.66 -16.73
C ILE A 897 -27.06 -6.01 -17.83
N THR A 898 -25.87 -5.44 -17.73
CA THR A 898 -24.72 -5.82 -18.57
C THR A 898 -23.80 -6.73 -17.77
N HIS A 899 -23.46 -7.88 -18.35
CA HIS A 899 -22.51 -8.81 -17.74
C HIS A 899 -21.30 -8.96 -18.66
N TYR A 900 -20.20 -8.31 -18.28
CA TYR A 900 -18.93 -8.43 -18.98
C TYR A 900 -18.07 -9.52 -18.36
N SER A 901 -17.31 -10.25 -19.19
CA SER A 901 -16.13 -10.94 -18.71
C SER A 901 -15.03 -9.93 -18.37
N PRO A 902 -14.05 -10.27 -17.53
CA PRO A 902 -12.99 -9.32 -17.15
C PRO A 902 -12.28 -8.68 -18.35
N SER A 903 -11.98 -9.45 -19.39
CA SER A 903 -11.35 -8.95 -20.62
C SER A 903 -12.23 -7.98 -21.41
N VAL A 904 -13.54 -8.21 -21.46
CA VAL A 904 -14.48 -7.33 -22.17
C VAL A 904 -14.71 -6.05 -21.38
N GLN A 905 -14.62 -6.10 -20.06
CA GLN A 905 -14.71 -4.92 -19.20
C GLN A 905 -13.49 -4.01 -19.34
N ASP A 906 -12.29 -4.57 -19.40
CA ASP A 906 -11.05 -3.82 -19.66
C ASP A 906 -11.13 -3.13 -21.04
N TYR A 907 -11.60 -3.85 -22.06
CA TYR A 907 -11.88 -3.30 -23.38
C TYR A 907 -12.93 -2.17 -23.32
N ASN A 908 -14.06 -2.37 -22.65
CA ASN A 908 -15.10 -1.36 -22.48
C ASN A 908 -14.57 -0.08 -21.82
N THR A 909 -13.73 -0.24 -20.79
CA THR A 909 -13.10 0.89 -20.08
C THR A 909 -12.13 1.64 -20.99
N ALA A 910 -11.31 0.93 -21.77
CA ALA A 910 -10.38 1.52 -22.72
C ALA A 910 -11.11 2.26 -23.86
N VAL A 911 -12.16 1.67 -24.42
CA VAL A 911 -13.03 2.31 -25.43
C VAL A 911 -13.62 3.60 -24.87
N LEU A 912 -14.14 3.56 -23.64
CA LEU A 912 -14.80 4.73 -23.07
C LEU A 912 -13.81 5.87 -22.75
N PHE A 913 -12.60 5.54 -22.30
CA PHE A 913 -11.51 6.51 -22.15
C PHE A 913 -11.10 7.12 -23.49
N PHE A 914 -10.97 6.30 -24.54
CA PHE A 914 -10.61 6.75 -25.88
C PHE A 914 -11.61 7.76 -26.45
N HIS A 915 -12.92 7.46 -26.38
CA HIS A 915 -13.96 8.35 -26.89
C HIS A 915 -14.17 9.62 -26.03
N LEU A 916 -13.82 9.57 -24.74
CA LEU A 916 -13.91 10.73 -23.84
C LEU A 916 -12.71 11.67 -23.98
N VAL A 917 -11.49 11.13 -23.92
CA VAL A 917 -10.25 11.93 -23.83
C VAL A 917 -9.67 12.24 -25.21
N GLY A 918 -9.82 11.34 -26.18
CA GLY A 918 -9.27 11.49 -27.53
C GLY A 918 -9.69 12.79 -28.23
N PRO A 919 -11.00 13.09 -28.37
CA PRO A 919 -11.46 14.33 -28.99
C PRO A 919 -10.99 15.58 -28.26
N PHE A 920 -10.92 15.54 -26.92
CA PHE A 920 -10.42 16.65 -26.12
C PHE A 920 -8.95 16.96 -26.41
N ILE A 921 -8.11 15.93 -26.43
CA ILE A 921 -6.68 16.07 -26.75
C ILE A 921 -6.49 16.71 -28.12
N VAL A 922 -7.24 16.23 -29.13
CA VAL A 922 -7.18 16.77 -30.50
C VAL A 922 -7.58 18.25 -30.54
N ASN A 923 -8.64 18.64 -29.82
CA ASN A 923 -9.08 20.03 -29.74
C ASN A 923 -8.04 20.93 -29.06
N LEU A 924 -7.45 20.48 -27.94
CA LEU A 924 -6.44 21.24 -27.21
C LEU A 924 -5.18 21.46 -28.05
N PHE A 925 -4.65 20.40 -28.68
CA PHE A 925 -3.46 20.52 -29.53
C PHE A 925 -3.72 21.39 -30.76
N SER A 926 -4.90 21.30 -31.37
CA SER A 926 -5.28 22.16 -32.49
C SER A 926 -5.35 23.64 -32.08
N ALA A 927 -5.87 23.94 -30.89
CA ALA A 927 -5.92 25.31 -30.35
C ALA A 927 -4.53 25.87 -30.06
N LEU A 928 -3.65 25.07 -29.44
CA LEU A 928 -2.26 25.45 -29.21
C LEU A 928 -1.54 25.68 -30.55
N PHE A 929 -1.73 24.79 -31.52
CA PHE A 929 -1.15 24.93 -32.85
C PHE A 929 -1.58 26.23 -33.55
N ILE A 930 -2.86 26.62 -33.45
CA ILE A 930 -3.36 27.90 -33.99
C ILE A 930 -2.65 29.09 -33.34
N ILE A 931 -2.49 29.08 -32.02
CA ILE A 931 -1.91 30.20 -31.26
C ILE A 931 -0.41 30.33 -31.52
N PHE A 932 0.33 29.24 -31.42
CA PHE A 932 1.79 29.23 -31.63
C PHE A 932 2.15 29.40 -33.11
N GLY A 933 1.44 28.71 -34.01
CA GLY A 933 1.63 28.81 -35.45
C GLY A 933 1.31 30.21 -35.98
N GLY A 934 0.21 30.82 -35.51
CA GLY A 934 -0.15 32.20 -35.83
C GLY A 934 0.88 33.21 -35.32
N ALA A 935 1.39 33.03 -34.10
CA ALA A 935 2.45 33.88 -33.54
C ALA A 935 3.75 33.78 -34.34
N GLN A 936 4.10 32.57 -34.80
CA GLN A 936 5.29 32.34 -35.60
C GLN A 936 5.17 32.97 -36.98
N GLN A 937 4.02 32.83 -37.65
CA GLN A 937 3.78 33.42 -38.97
C GLN A 937 3.75 34.96 -38.94
N ARG A 938 3.20 35.56 -37.86
CA ARG A 938 3.22 37.03 -37.67
C ARG A 938 4.64 37.53 -37.35
N SER A 939 5.40 36.81 -36.52
CA SER A 939 6.79 37.14 -36.21
C SER A 939 7.70 37.09 -37.45
N THR A 940 7.42 36.21 -38.42
CA THR A 940 8.17 36.14 -39.68
C THR A 940 7.78 37.21 -40.71
N SER A 941 6.61 37.84 -40.58
CA SER A 941 6.11 38.84 -41.55
C SER A 941 6.13 40.30 -41.05
N ARG A 942 6.16 40.52 -39.73
CA ARG A 942 6.31 41.86 -39.11
C ARG A 942 7.50 41.87 -38.16
N THR A 943 8.59 42.53 -38.57
CA THR A 943 9.87 42.56 -37.84
C THR A 943 9.94 43.56 -36.68
N ASN A 944 8.88 44.36 -36.45
CA ASN A 944 8.90 45.44 -35.46
C ASN A 944 8.51 45.02 -34.02
N GLN A 945 8.19 43.75 -33.77
CA GLN A 945 7.79 43.23 -32.45
C GLN A 945 8.39 41.85 -32.20
N ASN A 946 8.65 41.53 -30.92
CA ASN A 946 9.28 40.27 -30.54
C ASN A 946 8.26 39.10 -30.58
N PHE A 947 8.71 37.86 -30.79
CA PHE A 947 7.83 36.68 -30.85
C PHE A 947 6.94 36.53 -29.60
N LYS A 948 7.48 36.88 -28.43
CA LYS A 948 6.75 36.86 -27.15
C LYS A 948 5.56 37.83 -27.11
N GLU A 949 5.68 38.98 -27.78
CA GLU A 949 4.61 39.98 -27.86
C GLU A 949 3.51 39.50 -28.82
N HIS A 950 3.89 38.98 -29.99
CA HIS A 950 2.97 38.32 -30.92
C HIS A 950 2.25 37.13 -30.27
N LEU A 951 2.95 36.32 -29.47
CA LEU A 951 2.35 35.21 -28.73
C LEU A 951 1.31 35.70 -27.72
N LYS A 952 1.61 36.78 -26.97
CA LYS A 952 0.68 37.37 -25.98
C LYS A 952 -0.57 37.93 -26.66
N GLU A 953 -0.41 38.55 -27.82
CA GLU A 953 -1.53 39.02 -28.64
C GLU A 953 -2.35 37.84 -29.19
N GLN A 954 -1.73 36.80 -29.72
CA GLN A 954 -2.44 35.59 -30.19
C GLN A 954 -3.18 34.88 -29.06
N PHE A 955 -2.59 34.78 -27.87
CA PHE A 955 -3.29 34.26 -26.70
C PHE A 955 -4.50 35.12 -26.34
N ARG A 956 -4.42 36.46 -26.45
CA ARG A 956 -5.54 37.36 -26.15
C ARG A 956 -6.65 37.27 -27.20
N GLU A 957 -6.30 37.18 -28.49
CA GLU A 957 -7.23 37.05 -29.62
C GLU A 957 -7.94 35.68 -29.60
N HIS A 958 -7.23 34.62 -29.21
CA HIS A 958 -7.71 33.24 -29.32
C HIS A 958 -7.93 32.51 -27.99
N LYS A 959 -7.94 33.21 -26.84
CA LYS A 959 -8.16 32.60 -25.51
C LYS A 959 -9.39 31.70 -25.43
N GLN A 960 -10.44 32.02 -26.19
CA GLN A 960 -11.69 31.25 -26.24
C GLN A 960 -11.49 29.83 -26.81
N LEU A 961 -10.50 29.62 -27.69
CA LEU A 961 -10.15 28.31 -28.24
C LEU A 961 -9.48 27.38 -27.21
N ILE A 962 -8.89 27.93 -26.15
CA ILE A 962 -8.30 27.17 -25.03
C ILE A 962 -9.31 26.99 -23.89
N ILE A 963 -10.13 28.02 -23.62
CA ILE A 963 -11.14 27.98 -22.55
C ILE A 963 -12.18 26.89 -22.83
N SER A 964 -12.64 26.75 -24.08
CA SER A 964 -13.67 25.77 -24.43
C SER A 964 -13.27 24.31 -24.12
N PRO A 965 -12.11 23.79 -24.58
CA PRO A 965 -11.65 22.46 -24.18
C PRO A 965 -11.51 22.30 -22.67
N ILE A 966 -10.93 23.29 -21.97
CA ILE A 966 -10.70 23.20 -20.52
C ILE A 966 -12.02 23.12 -19.75
N VAL A 967 -13.02 23.93 -20.12
CA VAL A 967 -14.36 23.86 -19.52
C VAL A 967 -15.00 22.50 -19.76
N LEU A 968 -14.88 21.94 -20.98
CA LEU A 968 -15.37 20.60 -21.30
C LEU A 968 -14.67 19.51 -20.47
N LEU A 969 -13.35 19.62 -20.28
CA LEU A 969 -12.59 18.71 -19.42
C LEU A 969 -13.06 18.81 -17.97
N VAL A 970 -13.16 20.01 -17.40
CA VAL A 970 -13.60 20.24 -16.02
C VAL A 970 -15.00 19.68 -15.78
N LEU A 971 -15.91 19.85 -16.74
CA LEU A 971 -17.24 19.25 -16.68
C LEU A 971 -17.21 17.71 -16.75
N SER A 972 -16.24 17.12 -17.46
CA SER A 972 -16.07 15.66 -17.53
C SER A 972 -15.32 15.01 -16.35
N ILE A 973 -14.58 15.79 -15.56
CA ILE A 973 -13.75 15.30 -14.44
C ILE A 973 -14.55 14.55 -13.36
N PRO A 974 -15.74 14.99 -12.90
CA PRO A 974 -16.53 14.25 -11.92
C PRO A 974 -16.82 12.80 -12.37
N ARG A 975 -17.10 12.61 -13.66
CA ARG A 975 -17.35 11.28 -14.25
C ARG A 975 -16.06 10.42 -14.30
N LEU A 976 -14.91 11.04 -14.53
CA LEU A 976 -13.60 10.37 -14.49
C LEU A 976 -13.20 9.98 -13.06
N ILE A 977 -13.39 10.88 -12.08
CA ILE A 977 -13.10 10.63 -10.66
C ILE A 977 -13.91 9.43 -10.15
N ILE A 978 -15.21 9.42 -10.41
CA ILE A 978 -16.11 8.33 -9.99
C ILE A 978 -15.65 6.97 -10.56
N SER A 979 -15.09 6.95 -11.77
CA SER A 979 -14.60 5.72 -12.40
C SER A 979 -13.27 5.20 -11.87
N LEU A 980 -12.49 6.05 -11.18
CA LEU A 980 -11.15 5.74 -10.68
C LEU A 980 -11.16 5.44 -9.16
N LEU A 981 -12.31 5.57 -8.49
CA LEU A 981 -12.44 5.25 -7.06
C LEU A 981 -12.47 3.72 -6.84
N PRO A 982 -11.59 3.16 -5.98
CA PRO A 982 -11.60 1.73 -5.66
C PRO A 982 -12.72 1.39 -4.66
N GLY A 983 -13.61 0.45 -5.03
CA GLY A 983 -14.61 -0.14 -4.11
C GLY A 983 -15.90 -0.62 -4.80
N CYS A 984 -16.70 -1.46 -4.12
CA CYS A 984 -18.11 -1.65 -4.49
C CYS A 984 -18.87 -0.36 -4.12
N ALA A 985 -19.32 0.40 -5.11
CA ALA A 985 -20.12 1.59 -4.86
C ALA A 985 -21.60 1.23 -4.79
N LYS A 986 -22.22 1.45 -3.62
CA LYS A 986 -23.67 1.39 -3.46
C LYS A 986 -24.28 2.69 -3.98
N THR A 987 -24.96 2.64 -5.13
CA THR A 987 -25.48 3.83 -5.81
C THR A 987 -26.51 4.59 -4.97
N SER A 988 -27.28 3.89 -4.13
CA SER A 988 -28.29 4.47 -3.22
C SER A 988 -27.70 5.46 -2.20
N GLU A 989 -26.48 5.27 -1.72
CA GLU A 989 -25.89 6.14 -0.68
C GLU A 989 -25.42 7.50 -1.23
N LYS A 990 -25.11 7.57 -2.54
CA LYS A 990 -24.53 8.75 -3.19
C LYS A 990 -25.20 9.08 -4.52
N LEU A 991 -26.50 8.81 -4.62
CA LEU A 991 -27.31 8.94 -5.85
C LEU A 991 -27.07 10.24 -6.62
N TRP A 992 -27.03 11.38 -5.93
CA TRP A 992 -26.84 12.71 -6.52
C TRP A 992 -25.49 12.92 -7.21
N LEU A 993 -24.44 12.28 -6.69
CA LEU A 993 -23.11 12.35 -7.29
C LEU A 993 -23.10 11.63 -8.65
N TYR A 994 -23.72 10.45 -8.71
CA TYR A 994 -23.82 9.64 -9.93
C TYR A 994 -24.76 10.27 -10.95
N LEU A 995 -25.94 10.75 -10.54
CA LEU A 995 -26.87 11.45 -11.42
C LEU A 995 -26.31 12.77 -11.94
N GLY A 996 -25.64 13.56 -11.07
CA GLY A 996 -24.99 14.80 -11.46
C GLY A 996 -23.90 14.56 -12.52
N ALA A 997 -23.01 13.58 -12.29
CA ALA A 997 -21.97 13.23 -13.26
C ALA A 997 -22.54 12.70 -14.59
N TYR A 998 -23.65 11.95 -14.55
CA TYR A 998 -24.34 11.46 -15.75
C TYR A 998 -24.91 12.63 -16.58
N PHE A 999 -25.66 13.55 -15.95
CA PHE A 999 -26.27 14.70 -16.64
C PHE A 999 -25.25 15.70 -17.20
N ILE A 1000 -24.17 15.99 -16.46
CA ILE A 1000 -23.11 16.89 -16.93
C ILE A 1000 -22.47 16.39 -18.23
N SER A 1001 -22.45 15.07 -18.46
CA SER A 1001 -21.85 14.51 -19.67
C SER A 1001 -22.57 14.85 -20.98
N PHE A 1002 -23.82 15.31 -20.91
CA PHE A 1002 -24.60 15.75 -22.07
C PHE A 1002 -24.54 17.27 -22.30
N THR A 1003 -24.00 18.04 -21.34
CA THR A 1003 -23.85 19.49 -21.42
C THR A 1003 -23.06 19.96 -22.65
N PRO A 1004 -21.96 19.29 -23.08
CA PRO A 1004 -21.22 19.68 -24.28
C PRO A 1004 -22.09 19.76 -25.55
N SER A 1005 -22.92 18.74 -25.79
CA SER A 1005 -23.83 18.68 -26.94
C SER A 1005 -24.87 19.81 -26.88
N MET A 1006 -25.29 20.22 -25.69
CA MET A 1006 -26.30 21.27 -25.46
C MET A 1006 -25.77 22.71 -25.62
N LEU A 1007 -24.48 22.92 -25.93
CA LEU A 1007 -23.85 24.25 -25.95
C LEU A 1007 -23.29 24.68 -27.31
N ILE A 1008 -23.58 23.96 -28.40
CA ILE A 1008 -23.00 24.20 -29.74
C ILE A 1008 -23.19 25.64 -30.24
N PHE A 1009 -24.42 26.18 -30.21
CA PHE A 1009 -24.72 27.55 -30.63
C PHE A 1009 -23.93 28.59 -29.81
N LEU A 1010 -23.89 28.42 -28.49
CA LEU A 1010 -23.20 29.32 -27.57
C LEU A 1010 -21.69 29.27 -27.75
N ILE A 1011 -21.12 28.11 -28.10
CA ILE A 1011 -19.68 27.92 -28.27
C ILE A 1011 -19.21 28.35 -29.67
N PHE A 1012 -19.95 28.01 -30.73
CA PHE A 1012 -19.49 28.18 -32.11
C PHE A 1012 -20.14 29.36 -32.85
N VAL A 1013 -21.43 29.62 -32.62
CA VAL A 1013 -22.17 30.65 -33.35
C VAL A 1013 -22.08 32.00 -32.65
N PHE A 1014 -22.35 32.04 -31.35
CA PHE A 1014 -22.37 33.27 -30.56
C PHE A 1014 -21.07 34.09 -30.63
N PRO A 1015 -19.87 33.47 -30.54
CA PRO A 1015 -18.61 34.21 -30.57
C PRO A 1015 -18.10 34.54 -31.99
N SER A 1016 -18.74 34.02 -33.04
CA SER A 1016 -18.26 34.16 -34.42
C SER A 1016 -19.08 35.19 -35.18
N GLU A 1017 -18.47 36.32 -35.57
CA GLU A 1017 -19.14 37.34 -36.39
C GLU A 1017 -19.65 36.78 -37.74
N LEU A 1018 -18.88 35.85 -38.34
CA LEU A 1018 -19.23 35.18 -39.59
C LEU A 1018 -20.52 34.36 -39.43
N TYR A 1019 -20.57 33.47 -38.43
CA TYR A 1019 -21.74 32.62 -38.22
C TYR A 1019 -22.93 33.40 -37.66
N MET A 1020 -22.70 34.41 -36.83
CA MET A 1020 -23.74 35.31 -36.32
C MET A 1020 -24.40 36.11 -37.46
N LYS A 1021 -23.63 36.53 -38.49
CA LYS A 1021 -24.18 37.18 -39.69
C LYS A 1021 -25.03 36.22 -40.51
N ALA A 1022 -24.54 35.00 -40.74
CA ALA A 1022 -25.28 33.95 -41.44
C ALA A 1022 -26.59 33.56 -40.71
N PHE A 1023 -26.55 33.51 -39.38
CA PHE A 1023 -27.73 33.29 -38.53
C PHE A 1023 -28.75 34.41 -38.69
N LYS A 1024 -28.35 35.69 -38.55
CA LYS A 1024 -29.25 36.85 -38.70
C LYS A 1024 -29.90 36.91 -40.09
N GLN A 1025 -29.17 36.56 -41.15
CA GLN A 1025 -29.71 36.50 -42.52
C GLN A 1025 -30.75 35.39 -42.68
N SER A 1026 -30.44 34.18 -42.21
CA SER A 1026 -31.34 33.03 -42.26
C SER A 1026 -32.61 33.26 -41.43
N PHE A 1027 -32.46 33.83 -40.23
CA PHE A 1027 -33.57 34.16 -39.33
C PHE A 1027 -34.51 35.22 -39.93
N ASN A 1028 -33.95 36.24 -40.61
CA ASN A 1028 -34.74 37.26 -41.28
C ASN A 1028 -35.48 36.74 -42.53
N CYS A 1029 -34.93 35.77 -43.27
CA CYS A 1029 -35.65 35.10 -44.37
C CYS A 1029 -36.84 34.27 -43.87
N ILE A 1030 -36.64 33.48 -42.80
CA ILE A 1030 -37.71 32.70 -42.16
C ILE A 1030 -38.84 33.62 -41.68
N ARG A 1031 -38.50 34.78 -41.11
CA ARG A 1031 -39.47 35.79 -40.65
C ARG A 1031 -40.24 36.46 -41.79
N ARG A 1032 -39.70 36.50 -43.02
CA ARG A 1032 -40.30 37.19 -44.19
C ARG A 1032 -41.00 36.24 -45.20
N ARG A 1033 -41.09 34.93 -44.93
CA ARG A 1033 -41.70 33.90 -45.83
C ARG A 1033 -41.31 34.05 -47.31
N THR A 1034 -40.06 34.37 -47.59
CA THR A 1034 -39.49 34.37 -48.95
C THR A 1034 -38.38 33.32 -49.01
N PRO A 1035 -38.30 32.49 -50.06
CA PRO A 1035 -37.25 31.47 -50.15
C PRO A 1035 -35.89 32.14 -50.39
N PRO A 1036 -34.78 31.49 -49.96
CA PRO A 1036 -33.43 32.01 -50.12
C PRO A 1036 -32.96 32.06 -51.57
#